data_AF-A0AAD5C9N1-F1
#
_entry.id   AF-A0AAD5C9N1-F1
#
_cell.length_a   1.000
_cell.length_b   1.000
_cell.length_c   1.000
_cell.angle_alpha   90.00
_cell.angle_beta   90.00
_cell.angle_gamma   90.00
#
_symmetry.space_group_name_H-M   'P 1'
#
loop_
_entity.id
_entity.type
_entity.pdbx_description
1 polymer ?
#
loop_
_entity_poly.entity_id
_entity_poly.type
_entity_poly.pdbx_seq_one_letter_code
_entity_poly.pdbx_strand_id
1 'polypeptide(L)'
;MDVEKHETGVETTSNSTKPNLKKLNVGVKDVDALLEQACLDRDKDLDDLMTPYASSSATAAAAASHFDSSSNHHSPFFTQQSSFLTSSPKTNPKPVSQEHIHTEILRLVDSAIMGQSESMETMKNIVTGADTFVDGIDADTIADLLVDTLLTTMGGVESFEEEEEADSNTIPTVMKNTQAAIISGQLLPCLPWLTDSVGFMSPRTRMVRGLRTILRACTRNRAMCCSAGLTQVLLQTAEKIFLDDVGSTKQMKWNGAPLCSCLQYLAGHSVSVVDLNTWFRLLKRTIKTPWGPRLMVSLEKALSGKESRGPQASFEFDGESSGLLGPGEGRWPFPKGYAFATWIFIESFAAAEAEAKSGKFAASLAANQSIDGGERNTSCIFSFVSSDNRGIEAYFHAQYLVVESGGVKGPKAPVYFTHAFKSQCWYFIALEHTLNGEIRLYIDGKLNESRPLDLPRITKPLSLFCIGTNPPPTMAGLHQNSRQFPLFAEMGPIYIFKEPVGPDIIGRLASRGPDSIPSFGNAAGLMWLSTDAHVASVEEESARLDADIAGYLHLLYHPSLLTGRHCPDASPPGTSGLLQRSAEVLGHVPVTTRMRPTDALWALAYGGPMSLLPFVVSKVDNETLEPEKGNLKSCLATTALAAPVFRIISLAIRHLGNSNELCRTRGPEVLSKILRYLLKTLSSLDSAKNTVADEEIVAAVVSLCQSQKNNLTLKMQLFSNLLLDLKIWSLCSYGIQKKLLSCLADMVFTESSVMRDAKAIQALLDGCRRCYWTIREKDSMNTFSIDGAPRPIGEVNALVDELLVVIELLFVEAPPPMAVNDIRCLLGFLVDCPQPNQVMPVPNLLLPCATNLTSANHVFRQLCYNLCPPIWHTTRLAGFKLMATCHELNGTSMTSTYGHA
;
A
#
# COMPACT_ATOMS: atom_id res chain seq x y z
N MET A 1 -31.40 39.37 -56.67
CA MET A 1 -31.29 40.84 -56.68
C MET A 1 -30.63 41.22 -55.38
N ASP A 2 -29.32 41.38 -55.49
CA ASP A 2 -28.42 41.82 -54.45
C ASP A 2 -28.68 43.30 -54.11
N VAL A 3 -28.35 43.73 -52.89
CA VAL A 3 -27.21 44.66 -52.66
C VAL A 3 -26.62 44.35 -51.26
N GLU A 4 -25.28 44.40 -51.20
CA GLU A 4 -24.36 44.23 -50.06
C GLU A 4 -24.39 45.39 -49.03
N LYS A 5 -23.65 45.44 -47.90
CA LYS A 5 -23.06 44.49 -46.91
C LYS A 5 -22.23 45.34 -45.89
N HIS A 6 -21.85 44.76 -44.73
CA HIS A 6 -20.99 45.31 -43.65
C HIS A 6 -21.64 46.41 -42.77
N GLU A 7 -21.81 46.20 -41.45
CA GLU A 7 -20.80 46.13 -40.35
C GLU A 7 -20.13 47.49 -40.09
N THR A 8 -20.12 48.05 -38.88
CA THR A 8 -19.88 47.43 -37.56
C THR A 8 -20.72 48.08 -36.44
N GLY A 9 -21.15 47.28 -35.45
CA GLY A 9 -21.87 47.75 -34.26
C GLY A 9 -21.18 47.28 -32.98
N VAL A 10 -20.90 48.20 -32.07
CA VAL A 10 -20.38 47.91 -30.73
C VAL A 10 -21.56 47.89 -29.75
N GLU A 11 -21.87 46.73 -29.19
CA GLU A 11 -22.83 46.63 -28.07
C GLU A 11 -22.26 45.82 -26.90
N THR A 12 -22.06 46.51 -25.78
CA THR A 12 -21.93 45.91 -24.46
C THR A 12 -23.28 45.34 -24.03
N THR A 13 -23.36 44.02 -23.84
CA THR A 13 -24.52 43.37 -23.21
C THR A 13 -24.10 42.59 -21.96
N SER A 14 -24.95 42.65 -20.93
CA SER A 14 -24.64 42.24 -19.57
C SER A 14 -24.91 40.75 -19.31
N ASN A 15 -24.04 40.16 -18.48
CA ASN A 15 -24.10 38.75 -18.09
C ASN A 15 -25.42 38.36 -17.41
N SER A 16 -26.00 37.24 -17.84
CA SER A 16 -26.63 36.29 -16.90
C SER A 16 -26.39 34.86 -17.36
N THR A 17 -25.36 34.22 -16.80
CA THR A 17 -25.06 32.80 -17.04
C THR A 17 -25.08 32.07 -15.71
N LYS A 18 -25.98 31.10 -15.57
CA LYS A 18 -26.03 30.22 -14.40
C LYS A 18 -24.69 29.49 -14.28
N PRO A 19 -24.09 29.35 -13.08
CA PRO A 19 -22.91 28.51 -12.92
C PRO A 19 -23.31 27.05 -13.17
N ASN A 20 -22.79 26.47 -14.25
CA ASN A 20 -22.81 25.02 -14.43
C ASN A 20 -21.92 24.41 -13.33
N LEU A 21 -22.53 23.76 -12.34
CA LEU A 21 -21.82 22.79 -11.51
C LEU A 21 -21.36 21.65 -12.42
N LYS A 22 -20.13 21.74 -12.93
CA LYS A 22 -19.43 20.56 -13.40
C LYS A 22 -19.33 19.61 -12.21
N LYS A 23 -19.81 18.37 -12.36
CA LYS A 23 -19.49 17.29 -11.42
C LYS A 23 -17.98 17.05 -11.44
N LEU A 24 -17.27 17.77 -10.58
CA LEU A 24 -15.91 17.43 -10.16
C LEU A 24 -16.06 16.15 -9.34
N ASN A 25 -15.87 15.01 -10.01
CA ASN A 25 -15.93 13.69 -9.39
C ASN A 25 -14.62 13.44 -8.64
N VAL A 26 -14.36 14.28 -7.63
CA VAL A 26 -13.23 14.20 -6.71
C VAL A 26 -13.59 13.16 -5.65
N GLY A 27 -13.01 11.97 -5.78
CA GLY A 27 -13.34 10.85 -4.92
C GLY A 27 -12.13 9.94 -4.70
N VAL A 28 -11.76 9.78 -3.43
CA VAL A 28 -10.72 8.88 -2.87
C VAL A 28 -9.29 9.12 -3.37
N LYS A 29 -9.07 9.18 -4.69
CA LYS A 29 -7.77 9.41 -5.34
C LYS A 29 -7.05 10.66 -4.83
N ASP A 30 -7.77 11.74 -4.54
CA ASP A 30 -7.17 12.98 -4.06
C ASP A 30 -6.68 12.85 -2.60
N VAL A 31 -7.32 12.01 -1.77
CA VAL A 31 -6.85 11.71 -0.41
C VAL A 31 -5.60 10.84 -0.48
N ASP A 32 -5.60 9.80 -1.34
CA ASP A 32 -4.43 8.94 -1.55
C ASP A 32 -3.24 9.72 -2.14
N ALA A 33 -3.48 10.62 -3.11
CA ALA A 33 -2.44 11.46 -3.71
C ALA A 33 -1.89 12.53 -2.73
N LEU A 34 -2.75 13.13 -1.89
CA LEU A 34 -2.30 14.00 -0.80
C LEU A 34 -1.46 13.22 0.23
N LEU A 35 -1.82 11.96 0.51
CA LEU A 35 -1.07 11.08 1.40
C LEU A 35 0.32 10.76 0.85
N GLU A 36 0.38 10.46 -0.44
CA GLU A 36 1.61 10.15 -1.18
C GLU A 36 2.55 11.36 -1.21
N GLN A 37 2.03 12.56 -1.57
CA GLN A 37 2.80 13.79 -1.55
C GLN A 37 3.31 14.13 -0.14
N ALA A 38 2.46 14.06 0.89
CA ALA A 38 2.88 14.33 2.27
C ALA A 38 3.93 13.32 2.78
N CYS A 39 3.92 12.08 2.28
CA CYS A 39 4.97 11.12 2.59
C CYS A 39 6.29 11.45 1.87
N LEU A 40 6.24 11.86 0.60
CA LEU A 40 7.41 12.27 -0.18
C LEU A 40 8.08 13.53 0.39
N ASP A 41 7.30 14.56 0.71
CA ASP A 41 7.80 15.80 1.31
C ASP A 41 8.51 15.53 2.64
N ARG A 42 7.96 14.61 3.44
CA ARG A 42 8.52 14.21 4.73
C ARG A 42 9.74 13.29 4.62
N ASP A 43 9.78 12.37 3.65
CA ASP A 43 10.99 11.59 3.38
C ASP A 43 12.14 12.53 2.98
N LYS A 44 11.85 13.55 2.16
CA LYS A 44 12.78 14.61 1.79
C LYS A 44 13.24 15.45 2.98
N ASP A 45 12.32 15.92 3.85
CA ASP A 45 12.68 16.62 5.09
C ASP A 45 13.60 15.76 5.99
N LEU A 46 13.33 14.46 6.08
CA LEU A 46 14.15 13.52 6.84
C LEU A 46 15.53 13.31 6.20
N ASP A 47 15.64 13.32 4.88
CA ASP A 47 16.90 13.24 4.13
C ASP A 47 17.73 14.54 4.26
N ASP A 48 17.11 15.71 4.11
CA ASP A 48 17.73 17.02 4.32
C ASP A 48 18.29 17.18 5.76
N LEU A 49 17.59 16.65 6.76
CA LEU A 49 18.06 16.55 8.16
C LEU A 49 19.34 15.71 8.33
N MET A 50 19.66 14.85 7.38
CA MET A 50 20.78 13.90 7.42
C MET A 50 21.91 14.26 6.45
N THR A 51 21.70 15.18 5.50
CA THR A 51 22.70 15.58 4.49
C THR A 51 22.97 17.09 4.48
N PRO A 52 23.64 17.65 5.52
CA PRO A 52 23.86 19.10 5.65
C PRO A 52 24.75 19.73 4.56
N TYR A 53 25.34 18.94 3.66
CA TYR A 53 26.18 19.43 2.56
C TYR A 53 25.41 19.73 1.26
N ALA A 54 24.20 19.19 1.08
CA ALA A 54 23.44 19.30 -0.18
C ALA A 54 23.02 20.74 -0.53
N SER A 55 22.70 21.56 0.48
CA SER A 55 22.22 22.94 0.28
C SER A 55 23.32 23.96 -0.04
N SER A 56 24.59 23.59 0.12
CA SER A 56 25.75 24.50 -0.09
C SER A 56 26.34 24.46 -1.51
N SER A 57 25.99 23.46 -2.32
CA SER A 57 26.55 23.26 -3.66
C SER A 57 25.80 24.00 -4.78
N ALA A 58 24.52 24.32 -4.58
CA ALA A 58 23.67 25.01 -5.57
C ALA A 58 24.21 26.40 -5.97
N THR A 59 24.90 27.09 -5.06
CA THR A 59 25.54 28.40 -5.34
C THR A 59 26.94 28.29 -5.96
N ALA A 60 27.59 27.13 -5.89
CA ALA A 60 28.93 26.91 -6.47
C ALA A 60 28.86 26.51 -7.96
N ALA A 61 27.82 25.75 -8.35
CA ALA A 61 27.64 25.29 -9.73
C ALA A 61 27.45 26.43 -10.75
N ALA A 62 26.98 27.61 -10.31
CA ALA A 62 26.79 28.78 -11.16
C ALA A 62 28.07 29.55 -11.51
N ALA A 63 29.21 29.25 -10.87
CA ALA A 63 30.46 30.00 -11.02
C ALA A 63 31.51 29.35 -11.96
N ALA A 64 31.24 28.13 -12.47
CA ALA A 64 32.21 27.32 -13.20
C ALA A 64 31.95 27.20 -14.73
N SER A 65 30.95 27.91 -15.27
CA SER A 65 30.51 27.77 -16.67
C SER A 65 31.10 28.82 -17.64
N HIS A 66 32.28 29.36 -17.34
CA HIS A 66 33.04 30.25 -18.25
C HIS A 66 34.55 30.04 -18.12
N PHE A 67 35.09 29.05 -18.83
CA PHE A 67 36.31 29.21 -19.62
C PHE A 67 36.39 28.11 -20.69
N ASP A 68 36.75 28.48 -21.90
CA ASP A 68 36.60 27.65 -23.11
C ASP A 68 37.97 27.10 -23.59
N SER A 69 37.89 25.94 -24.26
CA SER A 69 38.86 25.22 -25.10
C SER A 69 40.34 25.67 -25.23
N SER A 70 41.27 24.70 -25.17
CA SER A 70 42.01 24.17 -26.36
C SER A 70 43.42 23.58 -26.08
N SER A 71 43.89 22.78 -27.05
CA SER A 71 45.29 22.35 -27.34
C SER A 71 45.86 21.05 -26.71
N ASN A 72 46.11 20.07 -27.60
CA ASN A 72 47.06 18.96 -27.42
C ASN A 72 48.51 19.44 -27.57
N HIS A 73 49.48 18.82 -26.88
CA HIS A 73 50.84 18.62 -27.43
C HIS A 73 51.56 17.39 -26.81
N HIS A 74 52.49 16.80 -27.58
CA HIS A 74 53.15 15.51 -27.32
C HIS A 74 54.62 15.63 -26.86
N SER A 75 55.03 14.75 -25.92
CA SER A 75 56.37 14.07 -25.89
C SER A 75 57.62 14.98 -25.60
N PRO A 76 58.88 14.46 -25.43
CA PRO A 76 59.40 13.10 -25.70
C PRO A 76 60.40 12.47 -24.68
N PHE A 77 60.91 11.29 -25.09
CA PHE A 77 61.97 10.44 -24.51
C PHE A 77 63.33 11.13 -24.22
N PHE A 78 64.11 10.60 -23.25
CA PHE A 78 65.40 9.94 -23.52
C PHE A 78 65.94 9.09 -22.34
N THR A 79 66.98 8.28 -22.59
CA THR A 79 67.58 7.29 -21.68
C THR A 79 69.07 7.56 -21.39
N GLN A 80 69.63 6.89 -20.35
CA GLN A 80 71.07 6.81 -19.97
C GLN A 80 71.66 8.10 -19.31
N GLN A 81 72.70 8.08 -18.44
CA GLN A 81 73.66 7.01 -18.09
C GLN A 81 74.22 7.13 -16.63
N SER A 82 74.90 6.07 -16.19
CA SER A 82 75.37 5.69 -14.83
C SER A 82 76.47 6.50 -14.11
N SER A 83 76.43 6.48 -12.77
CA SER A 83 77.57 6.40 -11.80
C SER A 83 77.03 6.33 -10.35
N PHE A 84 77.71 5.89 -9.27
CA PHE A 84 78.81 4.91 -9.08
C PHE A 84 78.88 4.47 -7.58
N LEU A 85 79.01 3.16 -7.29
CA LEU A 85 79.50 2.52 -6.02
C LEU A 85 78.69 2.77 -4.70
N THR A 86 78.52 1.87 -3.71
CA THR A 86 78.76 0.41 -3.51
C THR A 86 78.04 -0.07 -2.23
N SER A 87 77.34 -1.21 -2.25
CA SER A 87 77.34 -2.30 -1.21
C SER A 87 76.08 -3.18 -1.30
N SER A 88 76.19 -4.44 -0.87
CA SER A 88 75.25 -5.53 -1.17
C SER A 88 74.39 -5.93 0.07
N PRO A 89 73.55 -6.99 0.03
CA PRO A 89 72.11 -6.81 -0.03
C PRO A 89 71.37 -7.19 1.27
N LYS A 90 70.19 -6.62 1.48
CA LYS A 90 69.14 -7.23 2.30
C LYS A 90 68.05 -7.77 1.39
N THR A 91 67.56 -8.97 1.69
CA THR A 91 66.50 -9.66 0.95
C THR A 91 65.17 -8.92 1.10
N ASN A 92 64.64 -8.37 0.01
CA ASN A 92 63.25 -7.92 -0.03
C ASN A 92 62.30 -9.15 0.03
N PRO A 93 61.24 -9.13 0.83
CA PRO A 93 60.13 -10.07 0.66
C PRO A 93 59.46 -9.82 -0.71
N LYS A 94 58.94 -10.88 -1.34
CA LYS A 94 58.16 -10.76 -2.57
C LYS A 94 56.84 -10.03 -2.27
N PRO A 95 56.33 -9.18 -3.18
CA PRO A 95 54.98 -8.65 -3.04
C PRO A 95 53.97 -9.80 -3.07
N VAL A 96 53.03 -9.81 -2.12
CA VAL A 96 51.87 -10.70 -2.12
C VAL A 96 51.00 -10.31 -3.31
N SER A 97 50.66 -11.25 -4.20
CA SER A 97 49.78 -10.93 -5.33
C SER A 97 48.33 -10.78 -4.88
N GLN A 98 47.62 -9.83 -5.49
CA GLN A 98 46.23 -9.47 -5.17
C GLN A 98 45.26 -10.68 -5.23
N GLU A 99 45.56 -11.65 -6.09
CA GLU A 99 44.84 -12.93 -6.22
C GLU A 99 44.89 -13.81 -4.96
N HIS A 100 46.02 -13.84 -4.24
CA HIS A 100 46.12 -14.63 -2.99
C HIS A 100 45.23 -14.05 -1.89
N ILE A 101 45.09 -12.73 -1.85
CA ILE A 101 44.30 -12.01 -0.84
C ILE A 101 42.80 -12.27 -1.09
N HIS A 102 42.35 -12.14 -2.34
CA HIS A 102 40.99 -12.51 -2.73
C HIS A 102 40.69 -13.99 -2.42
N THR A 103 41.65 -14.89 -2.65
CA THR A 103 41.47 -16.32 -2.37
C THR A 103 41.30 -16.60 -0.87
N GLU A 104 42.09 -15.94 -0.02
CA GLU A 104 42.00 -16.13 1.44
C GLU A 104 40.75 -15.48 2.05
N ILE A 105 40.30 -14.32 1.53
CA ILE A 105 39.01 -13.72 1.91
C ILE A 105 37.84 -14.62 1.49
N LEU A 106 37.86 -15.17 0.28
CA LEU A 106 36.84 -16.14 -0.16
C LEU A 106 36.82 -17.37 0.76
N ARG A 107 37.99 -17.93 1.09
CA ARG A 107 38.11 -19.05 2.03
C ARG A 107 37.57 -18.72 3.43
N LEU A 108 37.78 -17.50 3.91
CA LEU A 108 37.27 -17.02 5.19
C LEU A 108 35.74 -16.84 5.18
N VAL A 109 35.18 -16.30 4.08
CA VAL A 109 33.73 -16.19 3.84
C VAL A 109 33.09 -17.58 3.76
N ASP A 110 33.66 -18.51 3.00
CA ASP A 110 33.19 -19.90 2.90
C ASP A 110 33.21 -20.60 4.26
N SER A 111 34.27 -20.40 5.05
CA SER A 111 34.38 -20.95 6.41
C SER A 111 33.29 -20.41 7.34
N ALA A 112 32.97 -19.13 7.25
CA ALA A 112 31.87 -18.51 8.00
C ALA A 112 30.48 -18.96 7.51
N ILE A 113 30.30 -19.17 6.20
CA ILE A 113 29.08 -19.75 5.61
C ILE A 113 28.86 -21.18 6.12
N MET A 114 29.93 -21.95 6.28
CA MET A 114 29.91 -23.29 6.89
C MET A 114 29.72 -23.28 8.42
N GLY A 115 29.50 -22.10 9.03
CA GLY A 115 29.12 -21.95 10.44
C GLY A 115 30.28 -21.82 11.43
N GLN A 116 31.51 -21.59 10.98
CA GLN A 116 32.66 -21.39 11.88
C GLN A 116 32.59 -20.02 12.57
N SER A 117 32.34 -20.00 13.88
CA SER A 117 32.22 -18.77 14.67
C SER A 117 33.51 -17.95 14.73
N GLU A 118 34.67 -18.62 14.71
CA GLU A 118 35.99 -17.98 14.71
C GLU A 118 36.17 -17.10 13.46
N SER A 119 35.80 -17.61 12.28
CA SER A 119 35.88 -16.88 11.01
C SER A 119 35.09 -15.57 11.02
N MET A 120 33.94 -15.54 11.70
CA MET A 120 33.12 -14.34 11.83
C MET A 120 33.78 -13.28 12.74
N GLU A 121 34.46 -13.70 13.81
CA GLU A 121 35.18 -12.75 14.68
C GLU A 121 36.45 -12.23 13.99
N THR A 122 37.20 -13.12 13.31
CA THR A 122 38.33 -12.74 12.46
C THR A 122 37.93 -11.68 11.42
N MET A 123 36.81 -11.86 10.70
CA MET A 123 36.32 -10.83 9.76
C MET A 123 36.06 -9.47 10.42
N LYS A 124 35.48 -9.44 11.63
CA LYS A 124 35.26 -8.17 12.36
C LYS A 124 36.58 -7.51 12.75
N ASN A 125 37.54 -8.28 13.27
CA ASN A 125 38.83 -7.74 13.72
C ASN A 125 39.63 -7.15 12.55
N ILE A 126 39.63 -7.83 11.41
CA ILE A 126 40.29 -7.36 10.19
C ILE A 126 39.68 -6.03 9.72
N VAL A 127 38.36 -5.98 9.58
CA VAL A 127 37.62 -4.81 9.09
C VAL A 127 37.72 -3.61 10.04
N THR A 128 37.85 -3.86 11.35
CA THR A 128 38.05 -2.80 12.36
C THR A 128 39.51 -2.40 12.54
N GLY A 129 40.46 -3.05 11.85
CA GLY A 129 41.89 -2.81 11.98
C GLY A 129 42.51 -3.27 13.30
N ALA A 130 41.83 -4.16 14.04
CA ALA A 130 42.33 -4.75 15.28
C ALA A 130 43.37 -5.84 15.02
N ASP A 131 43.21 -6.61 13.94
CA ASP A 131 44.15 -7.64 13.48
C ASP A 131 44.71 -7.28 12.09
N THR A 132 46.03 -7.33 11.91
CA THR A 132 46.67 -7.15 10.61
C THR A 132 46.56 -8.42 9.77
N PHE A 133 45.67 -8.41 8.77
CA PHE A 133 45.44 -9.55 7.88
C PHE A 133 46.60 -9.80 6.91
N VAL A 134 47.15 -8.73 6.32
CA VAL A 134 48.29 -8.74 5.39
C VAL A 134 49.13 -7.49 5.63
N ASP A 135 50.45 -7.65 5.74
CA ASP A 135 51.38 -6.52 5.93
C ASP A 135 51.29 -5.52 4.75
N GLY A 136 50.99 -4.26 5.06
CA GLY A 136 51.06 -3.14 4.11
C GLY A 136 49.77 -2.82 3.34
N ILE A 137 48.62 -3.43 3.70
CA ILE A 137 47.31 -3.11 3.13
C ILE A 137 46.44 -2.46 4.20
N ASP A 138 45.67 -1.43 3.84
CA ASP A 138 44.74 -0.77 4.77
C ASP A 138 43.46 -1.59 5.01
N ALA A 139 42.83 -1.36 6.15
CA ALA A 139 41.58 -2.04 6.52
C ALA A 139 40.42 -1.69 5.58
N ASP A 140 40.44 -0.49 4.98
CA ASP A 140 39.41 -0.03 4.05
C ASP A 140 39.42 -0.84 2.73
N THR A 141 40.60 -1.09 2.12
CA THR A 141 40.72 -1.94 0.92
C THR A 141 40.30 -3.39 1.21
N ILE A 142 40.61 -3.91 2.41
CA ILE A 142 40.20 -5.26 2.80
C ILE A 142 38.67 -5.31 3.03
N ALA A 143 38.09 -4.26 3.62
CA ALA A 143 36.65 -4.13 3.78
C ALA A 143 35.92 -4.02 2.43
N ASP A 144 36.46 -3.27 1.47
CA ASP A 144 35.96 -3.21 0.09
C ASP A 144 35.93 -4.61 -0.56
N LEU A 145 37.07 -5.32 -0.53
CA LEU A 145 37.20 -6.64 -1.14
C LEU A 145 36.31 -7.70 -0.46
N LEU A 146 36.12 -7.61 0.86
CA LEU A 146 35.20 -8.47 1.60
C LEU A 146 33.74 -8.18 1.28
N VAL A 147 33.36 -6.91 1.12
CA VAL A 147 32.01 -6.51 0.67
C VAL A 147 31.74 -7.05 -0.73
N ASP A 148 32.66 -6.85 -1.67
CA ASP A 148 32.51 -7.31 -3.05
C ASP A 148 32.44 -8.86 -3.13
N THR A 149 33.23 -9.57 -2.30
CA THR A 149 33.17 -11.04 -2.17
C THR A 149 31.82 -11.50 -1.64
N LEU A 150 31.29 -10.87 -0.58
CA LEU A 150 30.00 -11.20 0.01
C LEU A 150 28.83 -10.91 -0.95
N LEU A 151 28.86 -9.77 -1.66
CA LEU A 151 27.87 -9.42 -2.69
C LEU A 151 27.88 -10.43 -3.84
N THR A 152 29.06 -10.83 -4.30
CA THR A 152 29.24 -11.87 -5.34
C THR A 152 28.72 -13.24 -4.88
N THR A 153 28.97 -13.59 -3.62
CA THR A 153 28.56 -14.89 -3.02
C THR A 153 27.06 -14.97 -2.76
N MET A 154 26.43 -13.86 -2.33
CA MET A 154 24.97 -13.75 -2.30
C MET A 154 24.38 -13.87 -3.70
N GLY A 155 25.01 -13.22 -4.69
CA GLY A 155 24.49 -13.08 -6.04
C GLY A 155 23.38 -12.04 -6.14
N GLY A 156 23.29 -11.38 -7.30
CA GLY A 156 22.17 -10.50 -7.65
C GLY A 156 22.39 -9.00 -7.49
N VAL A 157 23.63 -8.52 -7.43
CA VAL A 157 23.97 -7.10 -7.58
C VAL A 157 24.81 -6.93 -8.85
N GLU A 158 24.20 -6.37 -9.90
CA GLU A 158 24.88 -6.03 -11.16
C GLU A 158 25.19 -4.53 -11.26
N SER A 159 24.34 -3.67 -10.66
CA SER A 159 24.59 -2.24 -10.46
C SER A 159 23.98 -1.75 -9.14
N PHE A 160 24.35 -0.54 -8.72
CA PHE A 160 23.74 0.17 -7.56
C PHE A 160 22.83 1.32 -7.99
N GLU A 161 22.44 1.38 -9.26
CA GLU A 161 21.68 2.51 -9.82
C GLU A 161 20.28 2.58 -9.18
N GLU A 162 19.96 3.76 -8.62
CA GLU A 162 18.73 3.99 -7.85
C GLU A 162 17.58 4.40 -8.79
N GLU A 163 17.21 3.52 -9.74
CA GLU A 163 16.00 3.74 -10.55
C GLU A 163 14.75 3.61 -9.66
N GLU A 164 14.01 4.70 -9.46
CA GLU A 164 12.91 4.77 -8.49
C GLU A 164 11.71 3.90 -8.90
N GLU A 165 11.51 3.69 -10.19
CA GLU A 165 10.66 2.62 -10.73
C GLU A 165 11.55 1.49 -11.24
N ALA A 166 11.31 0.26 -10.79
CA ALA A 166 12.02 -0.90 -11.34
C ALA A 166 11.45 -1.14 -12.75
N ASP A 167 12.27 -0.88 -13.77
CA ASP A 167 11.84 -0.97 -15.15
C ASP A 167 11.35 -2.41 -15.43
N SER A 168 10.08 -2.55 -15.83
CA SER A 168 9.33 -3.83 -15.83
C SER A 168 9.90 -4.93 -16.75
N ASN A 169 10.96 -4.58 -17.50
CA ASN A 169 11.68 -5.42 -18.45
C ASN A 169 13.00 -5.99 -17.89
N THR A 170 13.47 -5.55 -16.72
CA THR A 170 14.69 -6.09 -16.12
C THR A 170 14.43 -7.48 -15.54
N ILE A 171 15.28 -8.45 -15.85
CA ILE A 171 15.18 -9.82 -15.33
C ILE A 171 15.62 -9.81 -13.86
N PRO A 172 14.76 -10.13 -12.88
CA PRO A 172 15.15 -10.07 -11.49
C PRO A 172 16.12 -11.19 -11.13
N THR A 173 17.14 -10.85 -10.34
CA THR A 173 18.20 -11.77 -9.94
C THR A 173 17.80 -12.55 -8.69
N VAL A 174 17.90 -13.89 -8.74
CA VAL A 174 17.67 -14.76 -7.59
C VAL A 174 18.96 -14.95 -6.79
N MET A 175 18.88 -14.75 -5.48
CA MET A 175 19.97 -14.94 -4.53
C MET A 175 20.39 -16.42 -4.46
N LYS A 176 21.69 -16.66 -4.45
CA LYS A 176 22.33 -17.99 -4.39
C LYS A 176 22.67 -18.43 -2.97
N ASN A 177 22.96 -17.49 -2.06
CA ASN A 177 23.39 -17.81 -0.69
C ASN A 177 22.82 -16.84 0.35
N THR A 178 21.88 -17.32 1.16
CA THR A 178 21.26 -16.57 2.27
C THR A 178 22.21 -16.35 3.44
N GLN A 179 23.12 -17.28 3.71
CA GLN A 179 24.03 -17.17 4.84
C GLN A 179 25.06 -16.05 4.63
N ALA A 180 25.46 -15.79 3.39
CA ALA A 180 26.24 -14.61 3.04
C ALA A 180 25.48 -13.30 3.37
N ALA A 181 24.14 -13.27 3.24
CA ALA A 181 23.32 -12.12 3.65
C ALA A 181 23.24 -11.97 5.19
N ILE A 182 23.16 -13.08 5.92
CA ILE A 182 23.24 -13.10 7.38
C ILE A 182 24.59 -12.57 7.88
N ILE A 183 25.70 -13.05 7.31
CA ILE A 183 27.07 -12.58 7.61
C ILE A 183 27.21 -11.08 7.32
N SER A 184 26.76 -10.65 6.13
CA SER A 184 26.71 -9.25 5.74
C SER A 184 25.96 -8.39 6.76
N GLY A 185 24.77 -8.82 7.15
CA GLY A 185 23.95 -8.17 8.17
C GLY A 185 24.64 -8.03 9.52
N GLN A 186 25.41 -9.04 9.95
CA GLN A 186 26.17 -9.03 11.21
C GLN A 186 27.44 -8.17 11.16
N LEU A 187 28.07 -8.04 9.99
CA LEU A 187 29.31 -7.29 9.78
C LEU A 187 29.09 -5.78 9.65
N LEU A 188 27.89 -5.35 9.23
CA LEU A 188 27.53 -3.94 9.01
C LEU A 188 27.95 -2.93 10.10
N PRO A 189 27.81 -3.20 11.42
CA PRO A 189 28.26 -2.27 12.46
C PRO A 189 29.78 -2.06 12.48
N CYS A 190 30.55 -3.04 12.02
CA CYS A 190 32.02 -3.03 11.98
C CYS A 190 32.58 -2.37 10.72
N LEU A 191 31.85 -2.39 9.60
CA LEU A 191 32.32 -1.84 8.31
C LEU A 191 32.59 -0.32 8.40
N PRO A 192 33.67 0.19 7.79
CA PRO A 192 33.95 1.62 7.73
C PRO A 192 32.94 2.37 6.86
N TRP A 193 32.69 3.63 7.22
CA TRP A 193 31.65 4.49 6.62
C TRP A 193 32.14 5.91 6.25
N LEU A 194 33.37 6.28 6.64
CA LEU A 194 33.92 7.65 6.55
C LEU A 194 34.16 8.16 5.11
N THR A 195 34.11 7.28 4.11
CA THR A 195 34.46 7.55 2.70
C THR A 195 33.26 7.92 1.81
N ASP A 196 32.04 7.98 2.37
CA ASP A 196 30.84 8.39 1.63
C ASP A 196 30.96 9.82 1.10
N SER A 197 31.01 9.96 -0.22
CA SER A 197 31.10 11.25 -0.93
C SER A 197 30.44 11.16 -2.32
N VAL A 198 30.32 12.28 -3.03
CA VAL A 198 29.69 12.29 -4.36
C VAL A 198 30.54 11.46 -5.34
N GLY A 199 30.03 10.30 -5.73
CA GLY A 199 30.71 9.34 -6.61
C GLY A 199 31.46 8.19 -5.91
N PHE A 200 31.60 8.21 -4.57
CA PHE A 200 32.25 7.13 -3.82
C PHE A 200 31.39 6.67 -2.63
N MET A 201 31.18 5.36 -2.54
CA MET A 201 30.43 4.71 -1.46
C MET A 201 31.37 3.88 -0.60
N SER A 202 31.32 4.11 0.71
CA SER A 202 32.03 3.32 1.71
C SER A 202 31.61 1.84 1.71
N PRO A 203 32.46 0.93 2.22
CA PRO A 203 32.11 -0.49 2.39
C PRO A 203 30.77 -0.70 3.10
N ARG A 204 30.47 0.06 4.16
CA ARG A 204 29.17 -0.01 4.86
C ARG A 204 28.02 0.36 3.92
N THR A 205 28.11 1.49 3.24
CA THR A 205 27.03 1.97 2.35
C THR A 205 26.83 1.07 1.14
N ARG A 206 27.92 0.53 0.57
CA ARG A 206 27.86 -0.45 -0.53
C ARG A 206 27.20 -1.75 -0.09
N MET A 207 27.53 -2.26 1.09
CA MET A 207 26.89 -3.47 1.61
C MET A 207 25.39 -3.30 1.83
N VAL A 208 24.95 -2.20 2.48
CA VAL A 208 23.52 -1.97 2.70
C VAL A 208 22.77 -1.73 1.39
N ARG A 209 23.32 -0.93 0.45
CA ARG A 209 22.68 -0.74 -0.86
C ARG A 209 22.61 -2.04 -1.64
N GLY A 210 23.64 -2.88 -1.60
CA GLY A 210 23.63 -4.21 -2.24
C GLY A 210 22.56 -5.14 -1.66
N LEU A 211 22.47 -5.24 -0.32
CA LEU A 211 21.37 -5.95 0.34
C LEU A 211 20.00 -5.40 -0.07
N ARG A 212 19.84 -4.07 -0.17
CA ARG A 212 18.59 -3.43 -0.61
C ARG A 212 18.25 -3.80 -2.06
N THR A 213 19.23 -3.80 -2.97
CA THR A 213 19.05 -4.22 -4.37
C THR A 213 18.60 -5.68 -4.46
N ILE A 214 19.28 -6.60 -3.76
CA ILE A 214 18.91 -8.02 -3.74
C ILE A 214 17.49 -8.22 -3.16
N LEU A 215 17.16 -7.52 -2.06
CA LEU A 215 15.83 -7.59 -1.44
C LEU A 215 14.73 -6.94 -2.28
N ARG A 216 15.04 -5.96 -3.13
CA ARG A 216 14.09 -5.33 -4.06
C ARG A 216 13.81 -6.21 -5.29
N ALA A 217 14.82 -6.96 -5.77
CA ALA A 217 14.74 -7.73 -7.02
C ALA A 217 13.49 -8.61 -7.13
N CYS A 218 13.29 -9.57 -6.22
CA CYS A 218 12.14 -10.49 -6.27
C CYS A 218 11.68 -10.99 -4.90
N THR A 219 10.43 -11.48 -4.81
CA THR A 219 9.85 -12.08 -3.60
C THR A 219 10.69 -13.25 -3.08
N ARG A 220 11.22 -14.10 -3.96
CA ARG A 220 12.13 -15.21 -3.65
C ARG A 220 13.25 -14.80 -2.71
N ASN A 221 13.91 -13.68 -2.98
CA ASN A 221 14.99 -13.17 -2.15
C ASN A 221 14.49 -12.74 -0.77
N ARG A 222 13.30 -12.13 -0.69
CA ARG A 222 12.66 -11.73 0.57
C ARG A 222 12.23 -12.95 1.39
N ALA A 223 11.58 -13.94 0.77
CA ALA A 223 11.17 -15.20 1.37
C ALA A 223 12.35 -15.98 1.97
N MET A 224 13.43 -16.13 1.19
CA MET A 224 14.65 -16.81 1.62
C MET A 224 15.36 -16.06 2.76
N CYS A 225 15.43 -14.72 2.70
CA CYS A 225 16.02 -13.90 3.77
C CYS A 225 15.20 -13.91 5.07
N CYS A 226 13.87 -13.80 4.99
CA CYS A 226 12.99 -13.90 6.16
C CYS A 226 13.10 -15.29 6.81
N SER A 227 13.11 -16.35 6.01
CA SER A 227 13.26 -17.75 6.50
C SER A 227 14.62 -18.00 7.15
N ALA A 228 15.68 -17.34 6.68
CA ALA A 228 17.02 -17.38 7.29
C ALA A 228 17.17 -16.49 8.54
N GLY A 229 16.16 -15.69 8.89
CA GLY A 229 16.18 -14.81 10.06
C GLY A 229 16.89 -13.46 9.86
N LEU A 230 17.07 -13.00 8.61
CA LEU A 230 17.76 -11.75 8.30
C LEU A 230 17.09 -10.53 8.95
N THR A 231 15.76 -10.52 9.07
CA THR A 231 14.99 -9.44 9.72
C THR A 231 15.49 -9.17 11.14
N GLN A 232 15.65 -10.21 11.96
CA GLN A 232 16.12 -10.08 13.34
C GLN A 232 17.59 -9.62 13.40
N VAL A 233 18.43 -10.08 12.47
CA VAL A 233 19.84 -9.64 12.35
C VAL A 233 19.92 -8.15 12.01
N LEU A 234 19.16 -7.69 11.01
CA LEU A 234 19.16 -6.28 10.61
C LEU A 234 18.54 -5.38 11.68
N LEU A 235 17.57 -5.85 12.46
CA LEU A 235 17.04 -5.11 13.63
C LEU A 235 18.10 -4.92 14.72
N GLN A 236 18.89 -5.96 15.03
CA GLN A 236 19.99 -5.87 16.01
C GLN A 236 21.15 -5.00 15.49
N THR A 237 21.42 -5.04 14.20
CA THR A 237 22.42 -4.19 13.54
C THR A 237 21.98 -2.73 13.51
N ALA A 238 20.71 -2.46 13.20
CA ALA A 238 20.11 -1.13 13.32
C ALA A 238 20.15 -0.63 14.78
N GLU A 239 19.92 -1.49 15.77
CA GLU A 239 20.05 -1.11 17.18
C GLU A 239 21.47 -0.64 17.55
N LYS A 240 22.51 -1.34 17.09
CA LYS A 240 23.90 -0.91 17.31
C LYS A 240 24.17 0.43 16.62
N ILE A 241 23.99 0.48 15.30
CA ILE A 241 24.33 1.66 14.49
C ILE A 241 23.56 2.91 14.94
N PHE A 242 22.26 2.80 15.22
CA PHE A 242 21.42 3.94 15.55
C PHE A 242 21.53 4.41 17.02
N LEU A 243 22.12 3.59 17.90
CA LEU A 243 22.33 3.95 19.32
C LEU A 243 23.77 4.31 19.64
N ASP A 244 24.77 3.87 18.87
CA ASP A 244 26.17 4.28 19.02
C ASP A 244 26.36 5.80 18.82
N ASP A 245 25.49 6.44 18.04
CA ASP A 245 25.44 7.90 17.87
C ASP A 245 24.80 8.66 19.07
N VAL A 246 24.15 7.97 20.02
CA VAL A 246 23.40 8.59 21.13
C VAL A 246 24.33 8.97 22.29
N GLY A 247 25.07 10.07 22.09
CA GLY A 247 25.91 10.69 23.13
C GLY A 247 27.22 11.28 22.63
N SER A 248 27.59 11.01 21.37
CA SER A 248 28.72 11.63 20.70
C SER A 248 28.38 13.09 20.32
N THR A 249 29.25 14.05 20.64
CA THR A 249 29.09 15.45 20.22
C THR A 249 29.42 15.70 18.74
N LYS A 250 29.69 14.64 17.98
CA LYS A 250 29.88 14.69 16.53
C LYS A 250 28.50 14.57 15.86
N GLN A 251 28.19 15.46 14.91
CA GLN A 251 26.97 15.37 14.07
C GLN A 251 26.80 13.95 13.52
N MET A 252 25.55 13.50 13.38
CA MET A 252 25.16 12.24 12.75
C MET A 252 25.86 12.08 11.39
N LYS A 253 26.63 11.00 11.17
CA LYS A 253 27.60 10.95 10.06
C LYS A 253 27.30 10.00 8.90
N TRP A 254 26.30 9.12 9.02
CA TRP A 254 26.05 8.07 8.02
C TRP A 254 24.57 7.97 7.65
N ASN A 255 24.28 7.74 6.36
CA ASN A 255 22.91 7.60 5.87
C ASN A 255 22.41 6.14 5.94
N GLY A 256 21.76 5.82 7.06
CA GLY A 256 21.04 4.56 7.28
C GLY A 256 19.66 4.41 6.63
N ALA A 257 19.20 5.35 5.77
CA ALA A 257 17.94 5.18 5.05
C ALA A 257 17.86 3.87 4.23
N PRO A 258 18.92 3.41 3.53
CA PRO A 258 18.89 2.12 2.85
C PRO A 258 18.69 0.92 3.79
N LEU A 259 19.15 0.99 5.05
CA LEU A 259 18.94 -0.07 6.05
C LEU A 259 17.48 -0.12 6.50
N CYS A 260 16.86 1.05 6.67
CA CYS A 260 15.43 1.18 6.90
C CYS A 260 14.62 0.60 5.72
N SER A 261 15.06 0.80 4.47
CA SER A 261 14.45 0.16 3.29
C SER A 261 14.60 -1.38 3.29
N CYS A 262 15.76 -1.93 3.66
CA CYS A 262 15.93 -3.39 3.79
C CYS A 262 14.93 -3.97 4.80
N LEU A 263 14.80 -3.32 5.96
CA LEU A 263 13.85 -3.69 7.01
C LEU A 263 12.39 -3.57 6.52
N GLN A 264 12.05 -2.52 5.76
CA GLN A 264 10.74 -2.36 5.12
C GLN A 264 10.42 -3.50 4.14
N TYR A 265 11.33 -3.87 3.25
CA TYR A 265 11.11 -4.93 2.26
C TYR A 265 10.93 -6.30 2.92
N LEU A 266 11.75 -6.63 3.91
CA LEU A 266 11.61 -7.87 4.68
C LEU A 266 10.28 -7.92 5.44
N ALA A 267 9.95 -6.85 6.19
CA ALA A 267 8.73 -6.82 6.98
C ALA A 267 7.46 -6.80 6.11
N GLY A 268 7.50 -6.14 4.95
CA GLY A 268 6.38 -6.12 4.00
C GLY A 268 6.09 -7.49 3.38
N HIS A 269 7.10 -8.35 3.28
CA HIS A 269 6.96 -9.72 2.83
C HIS A 269 6.51 -10.67 3.97
N SER A 270 7.24 -10.69 5.09
CA SER A 270 6.91 -11.51 6.27
C SER A 270 7.61 -10.99 7.53
N VAL A 271 6.87 -10.78 8.61
CA VAL A 271 7.41 -10.36 9.93
C VAL A 271 6.80 -11.19 11.05
N SER A 272 7.63 -11.78 11.92
CA SER A 272 7.12 -12.52 13.07
C SER A 272 6.74 -11.60 14.24
N VAL A 273 5.96 -12.11 15.18
CA VAL A 273 5.67 -11.43 16.47
C VAL A 273 6.95 -11.08 17.24
N VAL A 274 8.01 -11.89 17.10
CA VAL A 274 9.32 -11.67 17.78
C VAL A 274 10.09 -10.53 17.11
N ASP A 275 10.10 -10.48 15.78
CA ASP A 275 10.72 -9.41 15.00
C ASP A 275 10.01 -8.09 15.27
N LEU A 276 8.67 -8.07 15.20
CA LEU A 276 7.87 -6.87 15.41
C LEU A 276 8.01 -6.32 16.84
N ASN A 277 8.06 -7.20 17.85
CA ASN A 277 8.36 -6.79 19.24
C ASN A 277 9.79 -6.24 19.37
N THR A 278 10.76 -6.75 18.60
CA THR A 278 12.13 -6.23 18.58
C THR A 278 12.21 -4.88 17.86
N TRP A 279 11.48 -4.70 16.75
CA TRP A 279 11.29 -3.41 16.08
C TRP A 279 10.66 -2.38 17.03
N PHE A 280 9.64 -2.76 17.79
CA PHE A 280 9.03 -1.88 18.79
C PHE A 280 9.98 -1.51 19.93
N ARG A 281 10.85 -2.45 20.37
CA ARG A 281 11.89 -2.17 21.36
C ARG A 281 12.93 -1.18 20.83
N LEU A 282 13.35 -1.35 19.58
CA LEU A 282 14.25 -0.44 18.87
C LEU A 282 13.63 0.96 18.76
N LEU A 283 12.40 1.08 18.25
CA LEU A 283 11.66 2.34 18.17
C LEU A 283 11.58 3.08 19.51
N LYS A 284 11.29 2.38 20.62
CA LYS A 284 11.24 2.99 21.97
C LYS A 284 12.58 3.59 22.39
N ARG A 285 13.70 3.04 21.90
CA ARG A 285 15.06 3.50 22.21
C ARG A 285 15.52 4.61 21.25
N THR A 286 15.11 4.57 19.99
CA THR A 286 15.45 5.57 18.96
C THR A 286 14.46 6.72 18.84
N ILE A 287 13.35 6.75 19.58
CA ILE A 287 12.27 7.76 19.46
C ILE A 287 12.74 9.22 19.51
N LYS A 288 13.82 9.52 20.25
CA LYS A 288 14.40 10.88 20.38
C LYS A 288 15.48 11.20 19.33
N THR A 289 15.67 10.33 18.35
CA THR A 289 16.66 10.43 17.26
C THR A 289 15.91 10.50 15.92
N PRO A 290 16.52 11.01 14.82
CA PRO A 290 15.86 11.00 13.51
C PRO A 290 15.60 9.59 12.96
N TRP A 291 16.22 8.55 13.53
CA TRP A 291 15.92 7.15 13.19
C TRP A 291 14.53 6.69 13.68
N GLY A 292 14.01 7.27 14.76
CA GLY A 292 12.68 6.93 15.30
C GLY A 292 11.56 7.13 14.26
N PRO A 293 11.41 8.33 13.68
CA PRO A 293 10.50 8.59 12.58
C PRO A 293 10.72 7.65 11.39
N ARG A 294 11.95 7.55 10.85
CA ARG A 294 12.25 6.70 9.68
C ARG A 294 11.87 5.23 9.86
N LEU A 295 12.15 4.66 11.04
CA LEU A 295 11.76 3.28 11.36
C LEU A 295 10.23 3.11 11.48
N MET A 296 9.50 4.15 11.88
CA MET A 296 8.04 4.12 11.90
C MET A 296 7.48 4.22 10.47
N VAL A 297 8.04 5.09 9.62
CA VAL A 297 7.66 5.18 8.19
C VAL A 297 7.97 3.87 7.45
N SER A 298 9.09 3.21 7.77
CA SER A 298 9.45 1.93 7.15
C SER A 298 8.48 0.81 7.53
N LEU A 299 7.98 0.81 8.77
CA LEU A 299 6.91 -0.10 9.20
C LEU A 299 5.57 0.24 8.53
N GLU A 300 5.24 1.53 8.42
CA GLU A 300 4.05 2.02 7.72
C GLU A 300 4.03 1.56 6.25
N LYS A 301 5.15 1.75 5.54
CA LYS A 301 5.35 1.29 4.15
C LYS A 301 5.34 -0.23 4.01
N ALA A 302 5.79 -0.97 5.03
CA ALA A 302 5.68 -2.43 5.06
C ALA A 302 4.22 -2.90 5.16
N LEU A 303 3.36 -2.22 5.94
CA LEU A 303 1.92 -2.52 5.99
C LEU A 303 1.20 -2.15 4.68
N SER A 304 1.55 -1.03 4.06
CA SER A 304 0.87 -0.54 2.85
C SER A 304 1.34 -1.19 1.53
N GLY A 305 2.47 -1.91 1.56
CA GLY A 305 3.09 -2.55 0.41
C GLY A 305 2.17 -3.52 -0.36
N LYS A 306 2.41 -3.67 -1.67
CA LYS A 306 1.56 -4.48 -2.56
C LYS A 306 1.55 -5.98 -2.22
N GLU A 307 2.64 -6.48 -1.62
CA GLU A 307 2.78 -7.86 -1.13
C GLU A 307 1.91 -8.17 0.10
N SER A 308 1.61 -7.18 0.95
CA SER A 308 0.93 -7.40 2.24
C SER A 308 -0.52 -7.90 2.11
N ARG A 309 -1.08 -7.86 0.90
CA ARG A 309 -2.43 -8.37 0.56
C ARG A 309 -2.45 -9.81 0.03
N GLY A 310 -1.28 -10.44 -0.10
CA GLY A 310 -1.16 -11.79 -0.67
C GLY A 310 -1.69 -12.91 0.23
N PRO A 311 -1.75 -14.14 -0.32
CA PRO A 311 -1.94 -15.38 0.43
C PRO A 311 -0.96 -15.50 1.60
N GLN A 312 -1.37 -16.05 2.74
CA GLN A 312 -0.44 -16.48 3.80
C GLN A 312 0.48 -17.62 3.33
N ALA A 313 0.04 -18.43 2.37
CA ALA A 313 0.84 -19.48 1.75
C ALA A 313 0.66 -19.47 0.21
N SER A 314 1.76 -19.59 -0.53
CA SER A 314 1.77 -19.57 -2.00
C SER A 314 2.75 -20.60 -2.57
N PHE A 315 2.43 -21.14 -3.75
CA PHE A 315 3.38 -21.84 -4.60
C PHE A 315 4.31 -20.83 -5.25
N GLU A 316 5.60 -21.10 -5.27
CA GLU A 316 6.60 -20.24 -5.89
C GLU A 316 7.20 -20.89 -7.13
N PHE A 317 7.15 -20.17 -8.26
CA PHE A 317 7.69 -20.60 -9.54
C PHE A 317 8.91 -19.74 -9.91
N ASP A 318 10.00 -20.42 -10.26
CA ASP A 318 11.37 -19.91 -10.46
C ASP A 318 11.63 -19.21 -11.81
N GLY A 319 10.73 -19.28 -12.78
CA GLY A 319 10.97 -18.78 -14.13
C GLY A 319 11.96 -19.59 -14.98
N GLU A 320 12.32 -20.81 -14.55
CA GLU A 320 13.26 -21.67 -15.27
C GLU A 320 12.75 -23.12 -15.41
N SER A 321 12.52 -23.81 -14.28
CA SER A 321 12.36 -25.28 -14.24
C SER A 321 11.14 -25.77 -13.44
N SER A 322 10.53 -24.87 -12.67
CA SER A 322 9.42 -25.15 -11.77
C SER A 322 8.08 -25.35 -12.49
N GLY A 323 7.16 -26.06 -11.84
CA GLY A 323 5.81 -26.30 -12.33
C GLY A 323 5.03 -27.27 -11.46
N LEU A 324 3.71 -27.36 -11.65
CA LEU A 324 2.89 -28.43 -11.07
C LEU A 324 2.30 -29.29 -12.20
N LEU A 325 2.53 -30.60 -12.12
CA LEU A 325 1.95 -31.62 -12.99
C LEU A 325 0.66 -32.15 -12.38
N GLY A 326 -0.47 -31.84 -13.00
CA GLY A 326 -1.76 -32.38 -12.64
C GLY A 326 -2.07 -33.75 -13.28
N PRO A 327 -3.02 -34.49 -12.71
CA PRO A 327 -3.51 -35.76 -13.23
C PRO A 327 -4.18 -35.59 -14.61
N GLY A 328 -4.19 -36.66 -15.40
CA GLY A 328 -4.99 -36.71 -16.63
C GLY A 328 -6.50 -36.69 -16.38
N GLU A 329 -7.26 -36.18 -17.34
CA GLU A 329 -8.72 -36.17 -17.34
C GLU A 329 -9.26 -36.72 -18.67
N GLY A 330 -10.06 -37.79 -18.57
CA GLY A 330 -10.66 -38.49 -19.69
C GLY A 330 -11.79 -37.72 -20.38
N ARG A 331 -12.42 -36.77 -19.68
CA ARG A 331 -13.51 -35.91 -20.17
C ARG A 331 -13.05 -34.53 -20.67
N TRP A 332 -11.74 -34.32 -20.84
CA TRP A 332 -11.23 -33.05 -21.37
C TRP A 332 -11.37 -32.99 -22.91
N PRO A 333 -11.87 -31.89 -23.50
CA PRO A 333 -12.38 -30.69 -22.85
C PRO A 333 -13.78 -30.92 -22.29
N PHE A 334 -14.07 -30.32 -21.13
CA PHE A 334 -15.35 -30.54 -20.46
C PHE A 334 -16.52 -30.09 -21.34
N PRO A 335 -17.59 -30.91 -21.48
CA PRO A 335 -18.68 -30.65 -22.43
C PRO A 335 -19.53 -29.42 -22.07
N LYS A 336 -19.37 -28.87 -20.86
CA LYS A 336 -20.07 -27.68 -20.38
C LYS A 336 -19.22 -26.40 -20.44
N GLY A 337 -17.98 -26.46 -20.90
CA GLY A 337 -16.98 -25.41 -20.66
C GLY A 337 -16.24 -25.64 -19.33
N TYR A 338 -15.42 -24.67 -18.90
CA TYR A 338 -14.58 -24.80 -17.71
C TYR A 338 -14.34 -23.45 -17.06
N ALA A 339 -13.83 -23.44 -15.83
CA ALA A 339 -13.20 -22.24 -15.27
C ALA A 339 -11.90 -22.58 -14.54
N PHE A 340 -10.96 -21.64 -14.57
CA PHE A 340 -9.70 -21.67 -13.83
C PHE A 340 -9.62 -20.38 -13.00
N ALA A 341 -9.37 -20.47 -11.70
CA ALA A 341 -9.24 -19.29 -10.83
C ALA A 341 -8.08 -19.44 -9.84
N THR A 342 -7.34 -18.36 -9.60
CA THR A 342 -6.19 -18.33 -8.68
C THR A 342 -5.85 -16.91 -8.27
N TRP A 343 -5.18 -16.76 -7.13
CA TRP A 343 -4.37 -15.59 -6.84
C TRP A 343 -3.01 -15.72 -7.55
N ILE A 344 -2.46 -14.63 -8.07
CA ILE A 344 -1.15 -14.60 -8.75
C ILE A 344 -0.40 -13.30 -8.46
N PHE A 345 0.93 -13.38 -8.32
CA PHE A 345 1.86 -12.26 -8.21
C PHE A 345 3.01 -12.51 -9.18
N ILE A 346 3.15 -11.68 -10.20
CA ILE A 346 4.12 -11.88 -11.27
C ILE A 346 5.38 -11.06 -10.93
N GLU A 347 6.53 -11.72 -10.81
CA GLU A 347 7.79 -11.04 -10.48
C GLU A 347 8.25 -10.15 -11.65
N SER A 348 8.26 -10.73 -12.85
CA SER A 348 8.60 -10.04 -14.09
C SER A 348 7.95 -10.75 -15.29
N PHE A 349 7.64 -9.98 -16.32
CA PHE A 349 7.22 -10.51 -17.62
C PHE A 349 8.43 -10.83 -18.53
N ALA A 350 9.65 -10.47 -18.11
CA ALA A 350 10.89 -10.74 -18.81
C ALA A 350 11.42 -12.14 -18.47
N ALA A 351 11.16 -13.12 -19.35
CA ALA A 351 11.57 -14.51 -19.17
C ALA A 351 12.82 -14.85 -20.00
N ALA A 352 13.97 -14.89 -19.29
CA ALA A 352 15.24 -15.54 -19.63
C ALA A 352 15.82 -15.36 -21.06
N GLU A 353 16.74 -14.39 -21.19
CA GLU A 353 17.67 -14.25 -22.34
C GLU A 353 19.07 -14.85 -22.08
N ALA A 354 19.17 -15.97 -21.36
CA ALA A 354 20.46 -16.48 -20.88
C ALA A 354 21.47 -16.90 -21.98
N GLU A 355 21.06 -17.14 -23.23
CA GLU A 355 21.94 -17.64 -24.31
C GLU A 355 22.05 -16.75 -25.57
N ALA A 356 21.33 -15.62 -25.66
CA ALA A 356 21.24 -14.86 -26.92
C ALA A 356 22.21 -13.67 -27.03
N LYS A 357 23.41 -13.76 -26.43
CA LYS A 357 24.50 -12.78 -26.60
C LYS A 357 25.25 -12.97 -27.93
N SER A 358 24.55 -12.83 -29.05
CA SER A 358 25.13 -12.63 -30.38
C SER A 358 24.31 -11.57 -31.12
N GLY A 359 24.89 -10.38 -31.30
CA GLY A 359 24.12 -9.16 -31.56
C GLY A 359 23.68 -8.91 -33.00
N LYS A 360 22.92 -7.79 -33.12
CA LYS A 360 22.25 -7.23 -34.31
C LYS A 360 20.91 -7.87 -34.64
N PHE A 361 19.81 -7.14 -34.40
CA PHE A 361 18.68 -6.90 -35.32
C PHE A 361 17.60 -6.00 -34.65
N ALA A 362 17.96 -4.73 -34.39
CA ALA A 362 17.04 -3.73 -33.85
C ALA A 362 16.64 -2.71 -34.92
N ALA A 363 15.82 -3.09 -35.91
CA ALA A 363 15.39 -2.19 -36.99
C ALA A 363 14.13 -2.64 -37.80
N SER A 364 13.01 -3.01 -37.16
CA SER A 364 11.72 -3.17 -37.88
C SER A 364 10.49 -3.21 -36.95
N LEU A 365 9.97 -2.05 -36.54
CA LEU A 365 8.77 -1.93 -35.68
C LEU A 365 7.48 -1.55 -36.42
N ALA A 366 7.45 -1.62 -37.76
CA ALA A 366 6.26 -1.25 -38.54
C ALA A 366 6.18 -1.96 -39.90
N ALA A 367 5.60 -3.16 -39.95
CA ALA A 367 4.75 -3.64 -41.06
C ALA A 367 4.19 -5.06 -40.81
N ASN A 368 2.86 -5.14 -40.81
CA ASN A 368 2.04 -6.31 -41.15
C ASN A 368 2.09 -7.60 -40.31
N GLN A 369 0.91 -8.24 -40.29
CA GLN A 369 0.66 -9.57 -39.76
C GLN A 369 1.40 -10.63 -40.60
N SER A 370 2.49 -11.17 -40.07
CA SER A 370 3.02 -12.47 -40.49
C SER A 370 3.71 -13.15 -39.32
N ILE A 371 3.23 -14.33 -38.97
CA ILE A 371 3.80 -15.19 -37.93
C ILE A 371 5.07 -15.84 -38.51
N ASP A 372 6.24 -15.38 -38.09
CA ASP A 372 7.43 -16.24 -37.96
C ASP A 372 8.48 -15.61 -37.01
N GLY A 373 9.16 -16.44 -36.21
CA GLY A 373 10.47 -16.15 -35.62
C GLY A 373 10.68 -14.98 -34.63
N GLY A 374 9.65 -14.34 -34.06
CA GLY A 374 9.83 -13.25 -33.08
C GLY A 374 10.08 -13.73 -31.64
N GLU A 375 11.30 -13.58 -31.14
CA GLU A 375 11.74 -14.10 -29.83
C GLU A 375 11.31 -13.25 -28.60
N ARG A 376 11.29 -13.92 -27.42
CA ARG A 376 11.34 -13.40 -26.03
C ARG A 376 10.00 -12.99 -25.35
N ASN A 377 9.94 -13.22 -24.03
CA ASN A 377 8.88 -12.85 -23.07
C ASN A 377 7.49 -13.53 -23.23
N THR A 378 7.46 -14.85 -23.00
CA THR A 378 6.21 -15.61 -22.77
C THR A 378 6.29 -16.49 -21.51
N SER A 379 5.20 -16.56 -20.72
CA SER A 379 5.17 -17.22 -19.41
C SER A 379 3.84 -17.92 -19.16
N CYS A 380 3.85 -19.24 -18.94
CA CYS A 380 2.64 -20.06 -18.94
C CYS A 380 1.97 -20.15 -17.56
N ILE A 381 0.68 -19.80 -17.47
CA ILE A 381 -0.13 -19.98 -16.27
C ILE A 381 -0.60 -21.45 -16.18
N PHE A 382 -1.16 -21.97 -17.28
CA PHE A 382 -1.53 -23.38 -17.40
C PHE A 382 -1.48 -23.85 -18.86
N SER A 383 -1.22 -25.14 -19.03
CA SER A 383 -1.27 -25.85 -20.31
C SER A 383 -2.10 -27.14 -20.16
N PHE A 384 -3.27 -27.14 -20.80
CA PHE A 384 -4.24 -28.25 -20.83
C PHE A 384 -4.20 -28.92 -22.21
N VAL A 385 -3.02 -29.41 -22.58
CA VAL A 385 -2.72 -29.99 -23.89
C VAL A 385 -2.63 -31.52 -23.82
N SER A 386 -3.41 -32.17 -24.69
CA SER A 386 -3.50 -33.62 -24.84
C SER A 386 -2.39 -34.22 -25.71
N SER A 387 -2.29 -35.55 -25.72
CA SER A 387 -1.27 -36.31 -26.48
C SER A 387 -1.48 -36.35 -28.02
N ASP A 388 -2.41 -35.57 -28.56
CA ASP A 388 -2.49 -35.20 -29.99
C ASP A 388 -2.14 -33.72 -30.25
N ASN A 389 -1.49 -33.06 -29.28
CA ASN A 389 -1.11 -31.64 -29.28
C ASN A 389 -2.29 -30.69 -29.55
N ARG A 390 -3.44 -31.02 -28.96
CA ARG A 390 -4.66 -30.20 -28.97
C ARG A 390 -5.03 -29.84 -27.55
N GLY A 391 -5.52 -28.63 -27.34
CA GLY A 391 -5.78 -28.16 -25.98
C GLY A 391 -5.90 -26.66 -25.90
N ILE A 392 -5.82 -26.19 -24.66
CA ILE A 392 -5.90 -24.77 -24.32
C ILE A 392 -4.67 -24.43 -23.49
N GLU A 393 -4.01 -23.33 -23.83
CA GLU A 393 -2.89 -22.79 -23.07
C GLU A 393 -3.20 -21.34 -22.71
N ALA A 394 -2.93 -20.95 -21.46
CA ALA A 394 -3.02 -19.57 -21.01
C ALA A 394 -1.64 -19.09 -20.59
N TYR A 395 -1.18 -17.99 -21.17
CA TYR A 395 0.16 -17.45 -20.93
C TYR A 395 0.16 -15.93 -21.03
N PHE A 396 1.12 -15.30 -20.36
CA PHE A 396 1.42 -13.88 -20.57
C PHE A 396 2.32 -13.71 -21.80
N HIS A 397 2.00 -12.71 -22.61
CA HIS A 397 2.87 -12.20 -23.68
C HIS A 397 3.16 -10.74 -23.38
N ALA A 398 4.40 -10.45 -22.95
CA ALA A 398 4.68 -9.27 -22.14
C ALA A 398 3.63 -9.11 -21.02
N GLN A 399 3.10 -7.91 -20.79
CA GLN A 399 2.12 -7.60 -19.74
C GLN A 399 0.66 -8.01 -20.03
N TYR A 400 0.38 -8.72 -21.14
CA TYR A 400 -0.98 -9.04 -21.59
C TYR A 400 -1.26 -10.54 -21.50
N LEU A 401 -2.46 -10.90 -21.04
CA LEU A 401 -2.90 -12.29 -20.99
C LEU A 401 -3.38 -12.76 -22.36
N VAL A 402 -2.92 -13.94 -22.77
CA VAL A 402 -3.26 -14.61 -24.02
C VAL A 402 -3.81 -16.01 -23.71
N VAL A 403 -4.87 -16.39 -24.40
CA VAL A 403 -5.39 -17.77 -24.39
C VAL A 403 -5.36 -18.31 -25.82
N GLU A 404 -4.69 -19.44 -26.01
CA GLU A 404 -4.55 -20.10 -27.31
C GLU A 404 -5.29 -21.45 -27.33
N SER A 405 -5.93 -21.76 -28.46
CA SER A 405 -6.64 -23.03 -28.74
C SER A 405 -5.92 -23.76 -29.88
N GLY A 406 -5.32 -24.91 -29.57
CA GLY A 406 -4.44 -25.66 -30.48
C GLY A 406 -5.16 -26.72 -31.32
N GLY A 407 -4.96 -26.70 -32.63
CA GLY A 407 -5.54 -27.66 -33.59
C GLY A 407 -4.58 -28.08 -34.71
N VAL A 408 -4.78 -29.27 -35.28
CA VAL A 408 -3.84 -29.90 -36.25
C VAL A 408 -3.93 -29.31 -37.68
N LYS A 409 -5.01 -28.60 -38.03
CA LYS A 409 -5.15 -27.90 -39.32
C LYS A 409 -5.96 -26.60 -39.14
N GLY A 410 -5.26 -25.47 -39.23
CA GLY A 410 -5.79 -24.13 -39.09
C GLY A 410 -4.74 -23.22 -38.43
N PRO A 411 -4.77 -21.89 -38.66
CA PRO A 411 -3.92 -20.99 -37.88
C PRO A 411 -4.32 -21.08 -36.40
N LYS A 412 -3.33 -21.21 -35.51
CA LYS A 412 -3.50 -20.93 -34.08
C LYS A 412 -4.05 -19.51 -33.96
N ALA A 413 -5.23 -19.35 -33.36
CA ALA A 413 -5.87 -18.05 -33.17
C ALA A 413 -5.76 -17.65 -31.69
N PRO A 414 -4.64 -17.02 -31.25
CA PRO A 414 -4.51 -16.52 -29.90
C PRO A 414 -5.54 -15.41 -29.63
N VAL A 415 -6.24 -15.53 -28.51
CA VAL A 415 -7.15 -14.52 -27.98
C VAL A 415 -6.39 -13.65 -26.99
N TYR A 416 -6.19 -12.38 -27.35
CA TYR A 416 -5.55 -11.38 -26.51
C TYR A 416 -6.58 -10.61 -25.68
N PHE A 417 -6.31 -10.47 -24.39
CA PHE A 417 -7.01 -9.51 -23.52
C PHE A 417 -6.25 -8.18 -23.48
N THR A 418 -6.97 -7.08 -23.32
CA THR A 418 -6.40 -5.70 -23.37
C THR A 418 -5.99 -5.16 -22.01
N HIS A 419 -6.34 -5.82 -20.92
CA HIS A 419 -5.82 -5.46 -19.60
C HIS A 419 -4.30 -5.64 -19.52
N ALA A 420 -3.59 -4.54 -19.26
CA ALA A 420 -2.16 -4.53 -18.96
C ALA A 420 -1.95 -4.83 -17.48
N PHE A 421 -1.43 -6.01 -17.17
CA PHE A 421 -1.08 -6.41 -15.81
C PHE A 421 0.22 -5.71 -15.37
N LYS A 422 0.33 -5.36 -14.09
CA LYS A 422 1.56 -4.83 -13.51
C LYS A 422 2.33 -5.97 -12.82
N SER A 423 3.65 -5.95 -12.94
CA SER A 423 4.51 -6.82 -12.12
C SER A 423 4.50 -6.35 -10.67
N GLN A 424 4.97 -7.23 -9.78
CA GLN A 424 5.16 -6.98 -8.36
C GLN A 424 3.86 -6.53 -7.62
N CYS A 425 2.71 -7.10 -7.99
CA CYS A 425 1.48 -6.98 -7.21
C CYS A 425 0.54 -8.18 -7.35
N TRP A 426 -0.28 -8.40 -6.31
CA TRP A 426 -1.27 -9.48 -6.27
C TRP A 426 -2.52 -9.13 -7.07
N TYR A 427 -2.96 -10.08 -7.90
CA TYR A 427 -4.27 -10.10 -8.55
C TYR A 427 -4.99 -11.40 -8.21
N PHE A 428 -6.32 -11.34 -8.10
CA PHE A 428 -7.14 -12.53 -8.28
C PHE A 428 -7.59 -12.60 -9.74
N ILE A 429 -7.18 -13.66 -10.46
CA ILE A 429 -7.56 -13.87 -11.85
C ILE A 429 -8.49 -15.08 -11.97
N ALA A 430 -9.48 -14.99 -12.86
CA ALA A 430 -10.19 -16.17 -13.34
C ALA A 430 -10.41 -16.13 -14.86
N LEU A 431 -10.26 -17.28 -15.49
CA LEU A 431 -10.58 -17.53 -16.89
C LEU A 431 -11.74 -18.53 -16.96
N GLU A 432 -12.88 -18.10 -17.51
CA GLU A 432 -14.08 -18.93 -17.69
C GLU A 432 -14.39 -19.13 -19.16
N HIS A 433 -14.48 -20.37 -19.62
CA HIS A 433 -15.02 -20.72 -20.93
C HIS A 433 -16.47 -21.17 -20.82
N THR A 434 -17.32 -20.58 -21.63
CA THR A 434 -18.78 -20.76 -21.60
C THR A 434 -19.28 -21.63 -22.74
N LEU A 435 -20.45 -22.26 -22.51
CA LEU A 435 -21.21 -23.00 -23.52
C LEU A 435 -21.47 -22.23 -24.83
N ASN A 436 -21.44 -20.90 -24.79
CA ASN A 436 -21.68 -20.04 -25.96
C ASN A 436 -20.43 -19.86 -26.84
N GLY A 437 -19.30 -20.47 -26.50
CA GLY A 437 -18.03 -20.25 -27.20
C GLY A 437 -17.34 -18.95 -26.82
N GLU A 438 -17.60 -18.39 -25.64
CA GLU A 438 -16.87 -17.23 -25.11
C GLU A 438 -15.88 -17.63 -24.02
N ILE A 439 -14.66 -17.08 -24.06
CA ILE A 439 -13.70 -17.02 -22.95
C ILE A 439 -13.81 -15.66 -22.25
N ARG A 440 -13.89 -15.67 -20.93
CA ARG A 440 -14.06 -14.50 -20.07
C ARG A 440 -12.91 -14.34 -19.11
N LEU A 441 -12.36 -13.13 -19.02
CA LEU A 441 -11.35 -12.75 -18.04
C LEU A 441 -11.99 -11.97 -16.90
N TYR A 442 -11.77 -12.44 -15.69
CA TYR A 442 -12.13 -11.79 -14.44
C TYR A 442 -10.87 -11.34 -13.71
N ILE A 443 -10.91 -10.14 -13.14
CA ILE A 443 -9.84 -9.55 -12.33
C ILE A 443 -10.46 -9.01 -11.05
N ASP A 444 -9.91 -9.40 -9.91
CA ASP A 444 -10.36 -9.02 -8.55
C ASP A 444 -11.87 -9.20 -8.35
N GLY A 445 -12.38 -10.34 -8.82
CA GLY A 445 -13.78 -10.75 -8.72
C GLY A 445 -14.73 -10.12 -9.74
N LYS A 446 -14.25 -9.26 -10.64
CA LYS A 446 -15.07 -8.54 -11.62
C LYS A 446 -14.79 -9.01 -13.04
N LEU A 447 -15.84 -9.21 -13.84
CA LEU A 447 -15.71 -9.46 -15.27
C LEU A 447 -15.04 -8.24 -15.93
N ASN A 448 -13.90 -8.45 -16.57
CA ASN A 448 -13.13 -7.43 -17.26
C ASN A 448 -13.40 -7.44 -18.77
N GLU A 449 -13.28 -8.62 -19.40
CA GLU A 449 -13.47 -8.80 -20.84
C GLU A 449 -14.11 -10.16 -21.17
N SER A 450 -14.85 -10.22 -22.29
CA SER A 450 -15.33 -11.47 -22.91
C SER A 450 -14.90 -11.48 -24.38
N ARG A 451 -14.46 -12.64 -24.88
CA ARG A 451 -13.94 -12.82 -26.24
C ARG A 451 -14.44 -14.16 -26.82
N PRO A 452 -14.72 -14.27 -28.13
CA PRO A 452 -15.04 -15.55 -28.73
C PRO A 452 -13.79 -16.47 -28.75
N LEU A 453 -13.98 -17.73 -28.36
CA LEU A 453 -12.97 -18.79 -28.39
C LEU A 453 -13.66 -20.15 -28.59
N ASP A 454 -13.47 -20.73 -29.78
CA ASP A 454 -13.92 -22.10 -30.06
C ASP A 454 -12.95 -23.13 -29.48
N LEU A 455 -13.50 -24.11 -28.76
CA LEU A 455 -12.71 -25.23 -28.24
C LEU A 455 -12.29 -26.18 -29.37
N PRO A 456 -11.05 -26.71 -29.35
CA PRO A 456 -10.61 -27.60 -30.40
C PRO A 456 -11.31 -28.95 -30.25
N ARG A 457 -11.55 -29.64 -31.37
CA ARG A 457 -12.01 -31.04 -31.34
C ARG A 457 -10.86 -31.95 -30.88
N ILE A 458 -10.69 -32.08 -29.58
CA ILE A 458 -9.72 -33.00 -28.98
C ILE A 458 -10.23 -34.43 -29.15
N THR A 459 -9.35 -35.33 -29.58
CA THR A 459 -9.71 -36.74 -29.86
C THR A 459 -9.07 -37.75 -28.90
N LYS A 460 -8.06 -37.33 -28.14
CA LYS A 460 -7.45 -38.13 -27.09
C LYS A 460 -7.66 -37.47 -25.72
N PRO A 461 -7.82 -38.25 -24.64
CA PRO A 461 -7.92 -37.69 -23.31
C PRO A 461 -6.63 -36.95 -22.90
N LEU A 462 -6.77 -36.03 -21.95
CA LEU A 462 -5.65 -35.36 -21.30
C LEU A 462 -4.89 -36.38 -20.45
N SER A 463 -3.61 -36.61 -20.73
CA SER A 463 -2.77 -37.55 -19.96
C SER A 463 -2.23 -36.96 -18.66
N LEU A 464 -1.97 -35.66 -18.68
CA LEU A 464 -1.47 -34.82 -17.60
C LEU A 464 -1.69 -33.36 -18.00
N PHE A 465 -1.63 -32.44 -17.05
CA PHE A 465 -1.59 -30.99 -17.34
C PHE A 465 -0.46 -30.30 -16.59
N CYS A 466 -0.08 -29.12 -17.04
CA CYS A 466 0.93 -28.29 -16.38
C CYS A 466 0.33 -26.97 -15.88
N ILE A 467 0.80 -26.51 -14.72
CA ILE A 467 0.57 -25.17 -14.16
C ILE A 467 1.93 -24.53 -13.89
N GLY A 468 2.06 -23.23 -14.15
CA GLY A 468 3.29 -22.46 -14.00
C GLY A 468 4.37 -22.78 -15.06
N THR A 469 4.06 -23.67 -16.00
CA THR A 469 4.94 -24.07 -17.11
C THR A 469 4.12 -24.82 -18.16
N ASN A 470 4.73 -25.08 -19.32
CA ASN A 470 4.21 -25.98 -20.36
C ASN A 470 4.87 -27.37 -20.27
N PRO A 471 4.32 -28.42 -20.92
CA PRO A 471 4.84 -29.78 -20.83
C PRO A 471 6.33 -29.88 -21.21
N PRO A 472 7.20 -30.44 -20.35
CA PRO A 472 8.64 -30.48 -20.60
C PRO A 472 9.00 -31.39 -21.79
N PRO A 473 10.08 -31.09 -22.54
CA PRO A 473 10.45 -31.84 -23.75
C PRO A 473 10.63 -33.35 -23.53
N THR A 474 11.11 -33.75 -22.35
CA THR A 474 11.31 -35.16 -21.96
C THR A 474 10.03 -35.95 -21.74
N MET A 475 8.92 -35.28 -21.39
CA MET A 475 7.59 -35.91 -21.31
C MET A 475 6.87 -35.88 -22.67
N ALA A 476 7.37 -35.09 -23.61
CA ALA A 476 6.83 -34.97 -24.95
C ALA A 476 7.41 -36.03 -25.89
N GLY A 477 6.80 -37.22 -25.91
CA GLY A 477 6.88 -38.15 -27.06
C GLY A 477 6.27 -37.60 -28.37
N LEU A 478 6.07 -36.28 -28.45
CA LEU A 478 5.38 -35.53 -29.51
C LEU A 478 6.10 -34.23 -29.93
N HIS A 479 7.17 -33.79 -29.26
CA HIS A 479 7.88 -32.55 -29.61
C HIS A 479 9.39 -32.67 -29.40
N GLN A 480 10.17 -32.59 -30.48
CA GLN A 480 11.64 -32.52 -30.38
C GLN A 480 12.19 -31.08 -30.24
N ASN A 481 11.34 -30.04 -30.30
CA ASN A 481 11.77 -28.63 -30.40
C ASN A 481 10.90 -27.61 -29.60
N SER A 482 10.05 -28.04 -28.65
CA SER A 482 9.22 -27.09 -27.89
C SER A 482 10.01 -26.41 -26.77
N ARG A 483 10.21 -25.09 -26.87
CA ARG A 483 10.80 -24.26 -25.80
C ARG A 483 9.88 -24.25 -24.58
N GLN A 484 10.46 -24.27 -23.38
CA GLN A 484 9.68 -24.12 -22.15
C GLN A 484 9.25 -22.67 -21.94
N PHE A 485 8.07 -22.48 -21.37
CA PHE A 485 7.49 -21.19 -20.98
C PHE A 485 7.26 -21.14 -19.47
N PRO A 486 8.33 -21.28 -18.65
CA PRO A 486 8.21 -21.26 -17.20
C PRO A 486 7.69 -19.89 -16.73
N LEU A 487 6.94 -19.91 -15.63
CA LEU A 487 6.39 -18.74 -14.98
C LEU A 487 7.34 -18.26 -13.88
N PHE A 488 7.62 -16.95 -13.81
CA PHE A 488 8.30 -16.35 -12.66
C PHE A 488 7.28 -15.58 -11.82
N ALA A 489 6.66 -16.29 -10.87
CA ALA A 489 5.54 -15.78 -10.09
C ALA A 489 5.32 -16.58 -8.79
N GLU A 490 4.59 -15.98 -7.87
CA GLU A 490 3.87 -16.73 -6.83
C GLU A 490 2.40 -16.98 -7.25
N MET A 491 1.83 -18.12 -6.88
CA MET A 491 0.40 -18.42 -7.02
C MET A 491 -0.22 -18.88 -5.70
N GLY A 492 -1.44 -18.43 -5.41
CA GLY A 492 -2.22 -18.89 -4.25
C GLY A 492 -2.91 -20.24 -4.51
N PRO A 493 -4.05 -20.52 -3.83
CA PRO A 493 -4.85 -21.70 -4.10
C PRO A 493 -5.43 -21.69 -5.52
N ILE A 494 -5.37 -22.84 -6.17
CA ILE A 494 -5.70 -23.00 -7.59
C ILE A 494 -6.97 -23.84 -7.72
N TYR A 495 -8.00 -23.23 -8.31
CA TYR A 495 -9.32 -23.81 -8.50
C TYR A 495 -9.53 -24.15 -9.97
N ILE A 496 -9.88 -25.41 -10.26
CA ILE A 496 -10.24 -25.87 -11.61
C ILE A 496 -11.68 -26.39 -11.56
N PHE A 497 -12.55 -25.86 -12.41
CA PHE A 497 -13.97 -26.19 -12.50
C PHE A 497 -14.29 -26.89 -13.83
N LYS A 498 -15.19 -27.88 -13.81
CA LYS A 498 -15.63 -28.66 -14.99
C LYS A 498 -16.82 -28.03 -15.75
N GLU A 499 -17.21 -26.84 -15.33
CA GLU A 499 -18.28 -26.02 -15.90
C GLU A 499 -18.01 -24.55 -15.54
N PRO A 500 -18.54 -23.57 -16.31
CA PRO A 500 -18.56 -22.17 -15.91
C PRO A 500 -19.37 -21.97 -14.63
N VAL A 501 -18.94 -21.02 -13.79
CA VAL A 501 -19.48 -20.74 -12.45
C VAL A 501 -20.14 -19.36 -12.35
N GLY A 502 -19.85 -18.47 -13.31
CA GLY A 502 -20.44 -17.16 -13.44
C GLY A 502 -19.85 -16.07 -12.52
N PRO A 503 -20.25 -14.81 -12.74
CA PRO A 503 -19.68 -13.66 -12.04
C PRO A 503 -19.93 -13.64 -10.53
N ASP A 504 -21.02 -14.23 -10.05
CA ASP A 504 -21.36 -14.25 -8.62
C ASP A 504 -20.36 -15.09 -7.81
N ILE A 505 -20.18 -16.35 -8.21
CA ILE A 505 -19.23 -17.28 -7.56
C ILE A 505 -17.80 -16.75 -7.66
N ILE A 506 -17.39 -16.19 -8.80
CA ILE A 506 -16.05 -15.61 -8.98
C ILE A 506 -15.86 -14.37 -8.10
N GLY A 507 -16.88 -13.52 -7.98
CA GLY A 507 -16.88 -12.35 -7.08
C GLY A 507 -16.77 -12.74 -5.61
N ARG A 508 -17.48 -13.81 -5.20
CA ARG A 508 -17.43 -14.36 -3.83
C ARG A 508 -16.09 -15.04 -3.53
N LEU A 509 -15.54 -15.84 -4.45
CA LEU A 509 -14.19 -16.42 -4.32
C LEU A 509 -13.10 -15.35 -4.15
N ALA A 510 -13.18 -14.26 -4.93
CA ALA A 510 -12.26 -13.12 -4.77
C ALA A 510 -12.44 -12.43 -3.41
N SER A 511 -13.69 -12.24 -2.97
CA SER A 511 -14.03 -11.54 -1.73
C SER A 511 -13.68 -12.32 -0.47
N ARG A 512 -13.77 -13.66 -0.51
CA ARG A 512 -13.30 -14.57 0.56
C ARG A 512 -11.80 -14.46 0.80
N GLY A 513 -11.05 -14.15 -0.25
CA GLY A 513 -9.59 -14.04 -0.18
C GLY A 513 -8.85 -15.38 -0.30
N PRO A 514 -7.51 -15.34 -0.22
CA PRO A 514 -6.64 -16.46 -0.54
C PRO A 514 -6.41 -17.48 0.59
N ASP A 515 -6.75 -17.16 1.83
CA ASP A 515 -6.28 -17.93 3.01
C ASP A 515 -7.23 -19.05 3.45
N SER A 516 -8.47 -19.04 2.96
CA SER A 516 -9.48 -20.04 3.32
C SER A 516 -9.21 -21.36 2.59
N ILE A 517 -9.13 -22.45 3.35
CA ILE A 517 -9.10 -23.83 2.84
C ILE A 517 -10.55 -24.33 2.77
N PRO A 518 -11.12 -24.54 1.56
CA PRO A 518 -12.46 -25.09 1.39
C PRO A 518 -12.69 -26.41 2.13
N SER A 519 -13.88 -26.57 2.69
CA SER A 519 -14.31 -27.79 3.37
C SER A 519 -15.53 -28.40 2.68
N PHE A 520 -15.54 -29.73 2.50
CA PHE A 520 -16.60 -30.42 1.75
C PHE A 520 -17.13 -31.67 2.48
N GLY A 521 -18.41 -31.99 2.27
CA GLY A 521 -19.07 -33.17 2.83
C GLY A 521 -19.51 -32.99 4.29
N ASN A 522 -19.58 -34.07 5.08
CA ASN A 522 -20.12 -34.03 6.45
C ASN A 522 -19.26 -33.24 7.45
N ALA A 523 -18.04 -32.83 7.07
CA ALA A 523 -17.19 -31.91 7.82
C ALA A 523 -17.29 -30.46 7.33
N ALA A 524 -18.03 -30.20 6.24
CA ALA A 524 -18.41 -28.85 5.82
C ALA A 524 -19.54 -28.35 6.72
N GLY A 525 -19.15 -27.79 7.86
CA GLY A 525 -20.03 -27.16 8.82
C GLY A 525 -19.36 -25.92 9.39
N LEU A 526 -20.17 -25.01 9.93
CA LEU A 526 -19.68 -23.84 10.65
C LEU A 526 -18.68 -24.28 11.73
N MET A 527 -17.54 -23.59 11.82
CA MET A 527 -16.73 -23.66 13.05
C MET A 527 -17.59 -23.13 14.19
N TRP A 528 -17.85 -23.99 15.17
CA TRP A 528 -18.85 -23.74 16.20
C TRP A 528 -18.30 -22.78 17.27
N LEU A 529 -19.13 -21.83 17.74
CA LEU A 529 -18.82 -20.79 18.74
C LEU A 529 -17.91 -19.62 18.31
N SER A 530 -18.14 -19.00 17.15
CA SER A 530 -17.79 -17.57 17.04
C SER A 530 -18.62 -16.76 18.05
N THR A 531 -17.95 -15.98 18.90
CA THR A 531 -18.59 -14.98 19.78
C THR A 531 -18.94 -13.68 19.05
N ASP A 532 -18.51 -13.53 17.80
CA ASP A 532 -18.68 -12.33 16.99
C ASP A 532 -19.60 -12.61 15.78
N ALA A 533 -20.61 -11.77 15.61
CA ALA A 533 -21.63 -11.93 14.58
C ALA A 533 -21.11 -11.70 13.15
N HIS A 534 -20.05 -10.90 12.96
CA HIS A 534 -19.43 -10.71 11.65
C HIS A 534 -18.53 -11.89 11.28
N VAL A 535 -17.73 -12.41 12.23
CA VAL A 535 -16.96 -13.66 12.03
C VAL A 535 -17.92 -14.80 11.65
N ALA A 536 -19.00 -14.97 12.42
CA ALA A 536 -20.00 -16.02 12.15
C ALA A 536 -20.63 -15.87 10.75
N SER A 537 -20.91 -14.64 10.32
CA SER A 537 -21.45 -14.33 8.99
C SER A 537 -20.45 -14.61 7.86
N VAL A 538 -19.16 -14.33 8.06
CA VAL A 538 -18.09 -14.64 7.09
C VAL A 538 -17.85 -16.14 6.99
N GLU A 539 -17.85 -16.86 8.11
CA GLU A 539 -17.76 -18.33 8.13
C GLU A 539 -18.99 -18.98 7.48
N GLU A 540 -20.19 -18.43 7.70
CA GLU A 540 -21.42 -18.89 7.05
C GLU A 540 -21.42 -18.60 5.54
N GLU A 541 -20.95 -17.43 5.10
CA GLU A 541 -20.79 -17.11 3.68
C GLU A 541 -19.77 -18.04 3.01
N SER A 542 -18.63 -18.29 3.65
CA SER A 542 -17.61 -19.23 3.16
C SER A 542 -18.15 -20.66 3.09
N ALA A 543 -18.91 -21.12 4.08
CA ALA A 543 -19.50 -22.47 4.08
C ALA A 543 -20.60 -22.60 3.01
N ARG A 544 -21.40 -21.55 2.78
CA ARG A 544 -22.35 -21.49 1.65
C ARG A 544 -21.60 -21.50 0.31
N LEU A 545 -20.52 -20.75 0.18
CA LEU A 545 -19.69 -20.73 -1.03
C LEU A 545 -19.08 -22.11 -1.31
N ASP A 546 -18.56 -22.80 -0.29
CA ASP A 546 -18.05 -24.17 -0.42
C ASP A 546 -19.14 -25.14 -0.89
N ALA A 547 -20.37 -25.04 -0.35
CA ALA A 547 -21.51 -25.82 -0.81
C ALA A 547 -21.90 -25.51 -2.27
N ASP A 548 -21.91 -24.23 -2.66
CA ASP A 548 -22.22 -23.78 -4.02
C ASP A 548 -21.18 -24.29 -5.03
N ILE A 549 -19.87 -24.18 -4.72
CA ILE A 549 -18.79 -24.59 -5.64
C ILE A 549 -18.57 -26.09 -5.72
N ALA A 550 -18.95 -26.87 -4.70
CA ALA A 550 -18.72 -28.32 -4.64
C ALA A 550 -19.28 -29.07 -5.87
N GLY A 551 -20.42 -28.61 -6.41
CA GLY A 551 -21.02 -29.18 -7.61
C GLY A 551 -20.16 -29.00 -8.88
N TYR A 552 -19.46 -27.86 -8.99
CA TYR A 552 -18.73 -27.42 -10.20
C TYR A 552 -17.25 -27.80 -10.17
N LEU A 553 -16.66 -27.84 -8.98
CA LEU A 553 -15.23 -28.05 -8.76
C LEU A 553 -14.77 -29.41 -9.34
N HIS A 554 -13.59 -29.41 -9.96
CA HIS A 554 -12.94 -30.59 -10.54
C HIS A 554 -11.69 -30.98 -9.75
N LEU A 555 -10.85 -30.00 -9.44
CA LEU A 555 -9.61 -30.12 -8.68
C LEU A 555 -9.37 -28.82 -7.89
N LEU A 556 -8.76 -28.94 -6.72
CA LEU A 556 -8.32 -27.83 -5.89
C LEU A 556 -6.96 -28.13 -5.29
N TYR A 557 -5.96 -27.31 -5.61
CA TYR A 557 -4.63 -27.38 -5.00
C TYR A 557 -4.38 -26.17 -4.12
N HIS A 558 -4.13 -26.42 -2.84
CA HIS A 558 -3.86 -25.38 -1.85
C HIS A 558 -2.38 -25.44 -1.42
N PRO A 559 -1.62 -24.33 -1.44
CA PRO A 559 -0.20 -24.31 -1.09
C PRO A 559 0.12 -25.00 0.25
N SER A 560 -0.66 -24.72 1.30
CA SER A 560 -0.51 -25.32 2.63
C SER A 560 -0.68 -26.84 2.72
N LEU A 561 -1.11 -27.51 1.64
CA LEU A 561 -1.25 -28.96 1.57
C LEU A 561 -0.09 -29.65 0.84
N LEU A 562 0.81 -28.89 0.19
CA LEU A 562 1.98 -29.46 -0.49
C LEU A 562 2.89 -30.16 0.53
N THR A 563 3.14 -31.45 0.31
CA THR A 563 4.01 -32.26 1.16
C THR A 563 5.07 -32.97 0.32
N GLY A 564 6.33 -32.59 0.54
CA GLY A 564 7.47 -33.08 -0.24
C GLY A 564 7.38 -32.63 -1.72
N ARG A 565 6.91 -33.53 -2.59
CA ARG A 565 6.71 -33.27 -4.02
C ARG A 565 5.25 -33.42 -4.48
N HIS A 566 4.32 -33.68 -3.57
CA HIS A 566 2.92 -33.95 -3.93
C HIS A 566 1.98 -32.95 -3.27
N CYS A 567 1.13 -32.29 -4.06
CA CYS A 567 0.04 -31.47 -3.58
C CYS A 567 -1.26 -32.26 -3.73
N PRO A 568 -1.90 -32.71 -2.64
CA PRO A 568 -3.14 -33.45 -2.73
C PRO A 568 -4.28 -32.58 -3.26
N ASP A 569 -5.18 -33.19 -4.02
CA ASP A 569 -6.47 -32.58 -4.36
C ASP A 569 -7.34 -32.46 -3.09
N ALA A 570 -7.86 -31.25 -2.86
CA ALA A 570 -8.78 -30.91 -1.78
C ALA A 570 -10.24 -30.75 -2.25
N SER A 571 -10.55 -31.07 -3.51
CA SER A 571 -11.92 -31.05 -4.02
C SER A 571 -12.81 -32.16 -3.40
N PRO A 572 -14.16 -32.06 -3.49
CA PRO A 572 -15.04 -33.09 -2.97
C PRO A 572 -14.75 -34.46 -3.61
N PRO A 573 -14.67 -35.56 -2.82
CA PRO A 573 -14.44 -36.88 -3.39
C PRO A 573 -15.58 -37.26 -4.33
N GLY A 574 -15.25 -37.47 -5.61
CA GLY A 574 -16.20 -37.97 -6.60
C GLY A 574 -16.70 -39.38 -6.26
N THR A 575 -17.72 -39.84 -6.99
CA THR A 575 -18.43 -41.13 -6.78
C THR A 575 -17.56 -42.41 -6.75
N SER A 576 -16.26 -42.33 -7.07
CA SER A 576 -15.30 -43.45 -6.95
C SER A 576 -14.49 -43.47 -5.64
N GLY A 577 -14.58 -42.45 -4.78
CA GLY A 577 -14.19 -42.47 -3.36
C GLY A 577 -12.74 -42.79 -2.93
N LEU A 578 -11.81 -43.16 -3.84
CA LEU A 578 -10.57 -43.86 -3.47
C LEU A 578 -9.26 -43.39 -4.12
N LEU A 579 -9.27 -42.38 -5.01
CA LEU A 579 -8.03 -41.75 -5.51
C LEU A 579 -8.05 -40.25 -5.25
N GLN A 580 -7.25 -39.82 -4.28
CA GLN A 580 -6.81 -38.43 -4.15
C GLN A 580 -5.90 -38.12 -5.34
N ARG A 581 -6.31 -37.19 -6.22
CA ARG A 581 -5.60 -36.92 -7.47
C ARG A 581 -4.54 -35.85 -7.26
N SER A 582 -3.44 -36.21 -6.60
CA SER A 582 -2.37 -35.27 -6.28
C SER A 582 -1.70 -34.71 -7.54
N ALA A 583 -1.32 -33.44 -7.50
CA ALA A 583 -0.35 -32.87 -8.43
C ALA A 583 1.08 -33.17 -7.98
N GLU A 584 2.00 -33.41 -8.91
CA GLU A 584 3.43 -33.61 -8.67
C GLU A 584 4.23 -32.32 -9.00
N VAL A 585 5.25 -32.01 -8.20
CA VAL A 585 6.15 -30.87 -8.42
C VAL A 585 7.18 -31.17 -9.52
N LEU A 586 7.19 -30.34 -10.57
CA LEU A 586 8.31 -30.22 -11.51
C LEU A 586 9.39 -29.30 -10.93
N GLY A 587 10.65 -29.67 -11.16
CA GLY A 587 11.81 -28.90 -10.70
C GLY A 587 11.78 -28.72 -9.18
N HIS A 588 11.73 -27.45 -8.75
CA HIS A 588 11.55 -27.07 -7.36
C HIS A 588 10.46 -26.00 -7.25
N VAL A 589 9.29 -26.37 -6.72
CA VAL A 589 8.22 -25.45 -6.29
C VAL A 589 8.18 -25.45 -4.77
N PRO A 590 8.86 -24.51 -4.10
CA PRO A 590 8.72 -24.32 -2.66
C PRO A 590 7.35 -23.67 -2.34
N VAL A 591 6.94 -23.78 -1.08
CA VAL A 591 5.79 -23.04 -0.54
C VAL A 591 6.31 -21.96 0.37
N THR A 592 6.03 -20.71 0.02
CA THR A 592 6.38 -19.54 0.81
C THR A 592 5.26 -19.28 1.81
N THR A 593 5.55 -19.42 3.10
CA THR A 593 4.63 -19.10 4.20
C THR A 593 5.01 -17.76 4.83
N ARG A 594 4.08 -16.82 4.91
CA ARG A 594 4.33 -15.47 5.45
C ARG A 594 3.34 -15.07 6.54
N MET A 595 3.87 -14.38 7.55
CA MET A 595 3.08 -13.68 8.55
C MET A 595 2.99 -12.21 8.15
N ARG A 596 1.80 -11.77 7.70
CA ARG A 596 1.57 -10.37 7.32
C ARG A 596 1.75 -9.45 8.54
N PRO A 597 2.26 -8.22 8.39
CA PRO A 597 2.39 -7.28 9.49
C PRO A 597 1.09 -7.02 10.27
N THR A 598 -0.07 -7.06 9.61
CA THR A 598 -1.40 -6.93 10.24
C THR A 598 -1.73 -8.09 11.18
N ASP A 599 -1.30 -9.29 10.81
CA ASP A 599 -1.56 -10.53 11.51
C ASP A 599 -0.56 -10.67 12.68
N ALA A 600 0.69 -10.26 12.47
CA ALA A 600 1.69 -10.10 13.54
C ALA A 600 1.28 -9.04 14.57
N LEU A 601 0.71 -7.90 14.14
CA LEU A 601 0.13 -6.89 15.03
C LEU A 601 -1.02 -7.46 15.86
N TRP A 602 -1.90 -8.27 15.27
CA TRP A 602 -2.99 -8.91 16.00
C TRP A 602 -2.48 -9.96 17.00
N ALA A 603 -1.51 -10.77 16.60
CA ALA A 603 -0.90 -11.79 17.44
C ALA A 603 0.01 -11.23 18.56
N LEU A 604 0.34 -9.93 18.54
CA LEU A 604 0.93 -9.25 19.70
C LEU A 604 -0.11 -9.16 20.82
N ALA A 605 0.11 -9.93 21.89
CA ALA A 605 -0.73 -10.05 23.09
C ALA A 605 -0.96 -8.74 23.90
N TYR A 606 -0.57 -7.58 23.39
CA TYR A 606 -0.73 -6.25 24.00
C TYR A 606 -1.99 -5.50 23.51
N GLY A 607 -2.93 -6.17 22.85
CA GLY A 607 -4.18 -5.56 22.36
C GLY A 607 -4.11 -5.01 20.93
N GLY A 608 -3.46 -5.76 20.02
CA GLY A 608 -3.50 -5.45 18.60
C GLY A 608 -2.92 -4.05 18.27
N PRO A 609 -3.64 -3.19 17.51
CA PRO A 609 -3.14 -1.87 17.10
C PRO A 609 -2.90 -0.91 18.27
N MET A 610 -3.49 -1.15 19.44
CA MET A 610 -3.27 -0.32 20.64
C MET A 610 -1.84 -0.39 21.17
N SER A 611 -1.08 -1.43 20.79
CA SER A 611 0.35 -1.57 21.10
C SER A 611 1.23 -0.44 20.53
N LEU A 612 0.70 0.35 19.58
CA LEU A 612 1.37 1.51 18.96
C LEU A 612 1.22 2.81 19.76
N LEU A 613 0.23 2.92 20.66
CA LEU A 613 -0.04 4.16 21.40
C LEU A 613 1.14 4.66 22.27
N PRO A 614 1.99 3.80 22.87
CA PRO A 614 3.18 4.23 23.61
C PRO A 614 4.23 4.99 22.79
N PHE A 615 4.13 5.01 21.45
CA PHE A 615 4.98 5.84 20.58
C PHE A 615 4.46 7.27 20.41
N VAL A 616 3.19 7.51 20.75
CA VAL A 616 2.49 8.79 20.56
C VAL A 616 2.26 9.50 21.90
N VAL A 617 2.09 8.74 22.98
CA VAL A 617 1.93 9.25 24.35
C VAL A 617 2.70 8.36 25.35
N SER A 618 3.38 8.99 26.31
CA SER A 618 4.29 8.29 27.23
C SER A 618 3.59 7.30 28.17
N LYS A 619 2.39 7.66 28.64
CA LYS A 619 1.48 6.84 29.45
C LYS A 619 0.06 7.38 29.31
N VAL A 620 -0.92 6.49 29.40
CA VAL A 620 -2.35 6.82 29.50
C VAL A 620 -2.84 6.33 30.85
N ASP A 621 -3.62 7.13 31.55
CA ASP A 621 -4.23 6.73 32.82
C ASP A 621 -5.39 5.74 32.58
N ASN A 622 -5.47 4.66 33.36
CA ASN A 622 -6.38 3.55 33.08
C ASN A 622 -7.86 3.87 33.35
N GLU A 623 -8.17 4.80 34.25
CA GLU A 623 -9.56 5.14 34.61
C GLU A 623 -10.06 6.34 33.81
N THR A 624 -9.24 7.39 33.74
CA THR A 624 -9.60 8.62 33.03
C THR A 624 -9.34 8.53 31.53
N LEU A 625 -8.52 7.58 31.05
CA LEU A 625 -8.06 7.47 29.65
C LEU A 625 -7.33 8.73 29.14
N GLU A 626 -6.93 9.64 30.02
CA GLU A 626 -6.18 10.85 29.66
C GLU A 626 -4.67 10.55 29.61
N PRO A 627 -3.93 11.10 28.64
CA PRO A 627 -2.49 10.92 28.56
C PRO A 627 -1.73 11.77 29.60
N GLU A 628 -0.70 11.18 30.21
CA GLU A 628 0.18 11.88 31.14
C GLU A 628 1.06 12.91 30.42
N LYS A 629 1.16 14.11 31.01
CA LYS A 629 1.94 15.23 30.43
C LYS A 629 3.43 14.93 30.49
N GLY A 630 4.02 14.67 29.33
CA GLY A 630 5.46 14.52 29.16
C GLY A 630 6.23 15.86 29.18
N ASN A 631 7.57 15.76 29.18
CA ASN A 631 8.46 16.89 28.93
C ASN A 631 8.37 17.31 27.44
N LEU A 632 8.35 18.62 27.16
CA LEU A 632 8.26 19.22 25.82
C LEU A 632 9.14 18.54 24.75
N LYS A 633 10.41 18.23 25.06
CA LYS A 633 11.32 17.54 24.12
C LYS A 633 10.88 16.10 23.81
N SER A 634 10.23 15.43 24.76
CA SER A 634 9.62 14.12 24.54
C SER A 634 8.34 14.23 23.72
N CYS A 635 7.54 15.27 23.94
CA CYS A 635 6.30 15.49 23.21
C CYS A 635 6.56 15.79 21.71
N LEU A 636 7.56 16.60 21.39
CA LEU A 636 8.01 16.85 20.01
C LEU A 636 8.35 15.55 19.26
N ALA A 637 9.13 14.69 19.90
CA ALA A 637 9.53 13.40 19.34
C ALA A 637 8.35 12.45 19.10
N THR A 638 7.38 12.40 20.02
CA THR A 638 6.18 11.56 19.88
C THR A 638 5.19 12.12 18.85
N THR A 639 5.08 13.43 18.70
CA THR A 639 4.17 14.06 17.72
C THR A 639 4.57 13.74 16.28
N ALA A 640 5.88 13.68 15.97
CA ALA A 640 6.38 13.27 14.65
C ALA A 640 6.03 11.81 14.28
N LEU A 641 5.63 10.98 15.25
CA LEU A 641 5.17 9.61 15.02
C LEU A 641 3.64 9.49 14.93
N ALA A 642 2.88 10.54 15.26
CA ALA A 642 1.43 10.47 15.39
C ALA A 642 0.75 10.09 14.08
N ALA A 643 1.04 10.78 12.97
CA ALA A 643 0.40 10.52 11.69
C ALA A 643 0.71 9.12 11.14
N PRO A 644 1.98 8.63 11.13
CA PRO A 644 2.29 7.23 10.85
C PRO A 644 1.55 6.24 11.73
N VAL A 645 1.46 6.47 13.04
CA VAL A 645 0.75 5.56 13.94
C VAL A 645 -0.73 5.51 13.60
N PHE A 646 -1.40 6.64 13.34
CA PHE A 646 -2.79 6.63 12.88
C PHE A 646 -2.99 5.88 11.54
N ARG A 647 -2.03 5.95 10.61
CA ARG A 647 -2.07 5.20 9.34
C ARG A 647 -1.74 3.71 9.49
N ILE A 648 -0.80 3.35 10.35
CA ILE A 648 -0.55 1.94 10.71
C ILE A 648 -1.81 1.36 11.37
N ILE A 649 -2.48 2.10 12.26
CA ILE A 649 -3.77 1.70 12.83
C ILE A 649 -4.82 1.54 11.73
N SER A 650 -4.95 2.49 10.78
CA SER A 650 -5.93 2.43 9.68
C SER A 650 -5.73 1.21 8.76
N LEU A 651 -4.49 0.80 8.53
CA LEU A 651 -4.14 -0.42 7.82
C LEU A 651 -4.42 -1.66 8.67
N ALA A 652 -4.02 -1.65 9.95
CA ALA A 652 -4.17 -2.77 10.87
C ALA A 652 -5.63 -3.15 11.14
N ILE A 653 -6.54 -2.18 11.31
CA ILE A 653 -7.95 -2.47 11.59
C ILE A 653 -8.74 -3.01 10.38
N ARG A 654 -8.14 -3.10 9.19
CA ARG A 654 -8.71 -3.89 8.09
C ARG A 654 -8.74 -5.39 8.42
N HIS A 655 -7.85 -5.85 9.29
CA HIS A 655 -7.90 -7.19 9.87
C HIS A 655 -8.95 -7.24 10.99
N LEU A 656 -9.87 -8.20 10.91
CA LEU A 656 -11.04 -8.31 11.79
C LEU A 656 -10.68 -8.45 13.28
N GLY A 657 -9.66 -9.24 13.60
CA GLY A 657 -9.18 -9.37 14.97
C GLY A 657 -8.66 -8.04 15.57
N ASN A 658 -8.14 -7.13 14.72
CA ASN A 658 -7.62 -5.83 15.17
C ASN A 658 -8.74 -4.79 15.35
N SER A 659 -9.75 -4.77 14.47
CA SER A 659 -10.90 -3.87 14.63
C SER A 659 -11.74 -4.26 15.85
N ASN A 660 -11.95 -5.56 16.08
CA ASN A 660 -12.67 -6.06 17.25
C ASN A 660 -11.94 -5.76 18.56
N GLU A 661 -10.61 -5.91 18.58
CA GLU A 661 -9.81 -5.54 19.74
C GLU A 661 -9.86 -4.02 19.98
N LEU A 662 -9.77 -3.19 18.93
CA LEU A 662 -9.90 -1.74 19.04
C LEU A 662 -11.26 -1.33 19.63
N CYS A 663 -12.36 -1.99 19.24
CA CYS A 663 -13.67 -1.80 19.88
C CYS A 663 -13.64 -2.21 21.37
N ARG A 664 -13.12 -3.41 21.67
CA ARG A 664 -13.08 -3.98 23.03
C ARG A 664 -12.31 -3.10 24.01
N THR A 665 -11.22 -2.48 23.57
CA THR A 665 -10.37 -1.60 24.38
C THR A 665 -10.81 -0.13 24.42
N ARG A 666 -12.03 0.21 23.94
CA ARG A 666 -12.52 1.60 23.83
C ARG A 666 -11.57 2.50 23.01
N GLY A 667 -11.01 1.91 21.96
CA GLY A 667 -10.01 2.53 21.09
C GLY A 667 -10.42 3.88 20.53
N PRO A 668 -11.62 4.07 19.96
CA PRO A 668 -12.06 5.37 19.45
C PRO A 668 -12.03 6.49 20.50
N GLU A 669 -12.43 6.22 21.75
CA GLU A 669 -12.35 7.22 22.83
C GLU A 669 -10.92 7.50 23.30
N VAL A 670 -10.06 6.48 23.36
CA VAL A 670 -8.63 6.66 23.69
C VAL A 670 -7.91 7.46 22.60
N LEU A 671 -8.12 7.12 21.33
CA LEU A 671 -7.56 7.83 20.17
C LEU A 671 -8.03 9.28 20.15
N SER A 672 -9.29 9.54 20.51
CA SER A 672 -9.85 10.89 20.63
C SER A 672 -9.12 11.75 21.67
N LYS A 673 -8.80 11.16 22.84
CA LYS A 673 -8.05 11.84 23.90
C LYS A 673 -6.59 12.07 23.54
N ILE A 674 -5.96 11.09 22.88
CA ILE A 674 -4.60 11.23 22.35
C ILE A 674 -4.54 12.32 21.29
N LEU A 675 -5.47 12.35 20.34
CA LEU A 675 -5.57 13.40 19.32
C LEU A 675 -5.74 14.78 19.98
N ARG A 676 -6.64 14.92 20.97
CA ARG A 676 -6.80 16.18 21.72
C ARG A 676 -5.52 16.62 22.44
N TYR A 677 -4.75 15.68 23.00
CA TYR A 677 -3.46 15.98 23.65
C TYR A 677 -2.38 16.40 22.64
N LEU A 678 -2.29 15.70 21.50
CA LEU A 678 -1.36 16.02 20.42
C LEU A 678 -1.61 17.41 19.85
N LEU A 679 -2.86 17.70 19.48
CA LEU A 679 -3.24 18.99 18.91
C LEU A 679 -3.04 20.12 19.92
N LYS A 680 -3.43 19.92 21.19
CA LYS A 680 -3.11 20.89 22.25
C LYS A 680 -1.61 21.13 22.44
N THR A 681 -0.79 20.10 22.24
CA THR A 681 0.66 20.23 22.27
C THR A 681 1.12 21.07 21.08
N LEU A 682 0.76 20.70 19.85
CA LEU A 682 1.10 21.42 18.62
C LEU A 682 0.75 22.91 18.69
N SER A 683 -0.48 23.26 19.10
CA SER A 683 -0.92 24.65 19.24
C SER A 683 -0.15 25.46 20.30
N SER A 684 0.58 24.80 21.22
CA SER A 684 1.43 25.47 22.22
C SER A 684 2.88 25.70 21.75
N LEU A 685 3.23 25.27 20.53
CA LEU A 685 4.55 25.43 19.91
C LEU A 685 4.56 26.43 18.72
N ASP A 686 3.56 27.31 18.66
CA ASP A 686 3.31 28.32 17.61
C ASP A 686 4.60 29.10 17.18
N SER A 687 4.80 29.57 15.93
CA SER A 687 3.81 29.82 14.87
C SER A 687 4.37 29.82 13.42
N ALA A 688 5.57 29.25 13.18
CA ALA A 688 6.34 29.56 11.95
C ALA A 688 6.92 28.38 11.12
N LYS A 689 6.75 27.10 11.51
CA LYS A 689 7.48 25.98 10.84
C LYS A 689 6.77 24.64 10.61
N ASN A 690 5.57 24.38 11.13
CA ASN A 690 5.04 23.00 11.24
C ASN A 690 3.78 22.68 10.41
N THR A 691 3.39 23.52 9.44
CA THR A 691 2.14 23.35 8.67
C THR A 691 2.01 21.98 7.98
N VAL A 692 3.12 21.39 7.53
CA VAL A 692 3.14 20.08 6.85
C VAL A 692 2.73 18.94 7.80
N ALA A 693 3.25 18.94 9.03
CA ALA A 693 2.95 17.91 10.03
C ALA A 693 1.48 17.94 10.48
N ASP A 694 0.87 19.12 10.48
CA ASP A 694 -0.53 19.29 10.88
C ASP A 694 -1.51 18.78 9.81
N GLU A 695 -1.24 19.02 8.52
CA GLU A 695 -2.03 18.44 7.42
C GLU A 695 -1.88 16.91 7.36
N GLU A 696 -0.68 16.40 7.63
CA GLU A 696 -0.41 14.96 7.69
C GLU A 696 -1.31 14.24 8.71
N ILE A 697 -1.56 14.87 9.88
CA ILE A 697 -2.45 14.34 10.92
C ILE A 697 -3.91 14.31 10.46
N VAL A 698 -4.39 15.36 9.76
CA VAL A 698 -5.76 15.37 9.21
C VAL A 698 -5.95 14.21 8.23
N ALA A 699 -5.03 14.06 7.27
CA ALA A 699 -5.08 12.97 6.29
C ALA A 699 -5.05 11.58 6.95
N ALA A 700 -4.21 11.40 7.98
CA ALA A 700 -4.12 10.15 8.73
C ALA A 700 -5.43 9.82 9.49
N VAL A 701 -6.07 10.81 10.12
CA VAL A 701 -7.34 10.61 10.85
C VAL A 701 -8.51 10.36 9.88
N VAL A 702 -8.56 11.02 8.73
CA VAL A 702 -9.55 10.75 7.67
C VAL A 702 -9.39 9.33 7.14
N SER A 703 -8.16 8.92 6.80
CA SER A 703 -7.82 7.55 6.37
C SER A 703 -8.24 6.50 7.41
N LEU A 704 -8.01 6.77 8.71
CA LEU A 704 -8.46 5.91 9.80
C LEU A 704 -9.99 5.73 9.83
N CYS A 705 -10.74 6.82 9.73
CA CYS A 705 -12.21 6.75 9.77
C CYS A 705 -12.81 6.06 8.54
N GLN A 706 -12.18 6.22 7.37
CA GLN A 706 -12.59 5.56 6.12
C GLN A 706 -12.15 4.09 6.00
N SER A 707 -11.19 3.65 6.81
CA SER A 707 -10.58 2.30 6.70
C SER A 707 -11.54 1.13 6.88
N GLN A 708 -12.62 1.33 7.65
CA GLN A 708 -13.60 0.28 7.95
C GLN A 708 -14.65 0.15 6.85
N LYS A 709 -14.80 -1.08 6.36
CA LYS A 709 -15.90 -1.48 5.46
C LYS A 709 -16.87 -2.45 6.13
N ASN A 710 -16.36 -3.35 6.96
CA ASN A 710 -17.12 -4.47 7.50
C ASN A 710 -17.74 -4.17 8.88
N ASN A 711 -17.04 -3.42 9.74
CA ASN A 711 -17.52 -3.04 11.07
C ASN A 711 -18.09 -1.61 11.05
N LEU A 712 -19.39 -1.50 10.71
CA LEU A 712 -20.10 -0.22 10.67
C LEU A 712 -20.14 0.47 12.06
N THR A 713 -20.24 -0.30 13.15
CA THR A 713 -20.24 0.23 14.51
C THR A 713 -18.93 0.93 14.85
N LEU A 714 -17.79 0.31 14.56
CA LEU A 714 -16.48 0.94 14.72
C LEU A 714 -16.37 2.18 13.82
N LYS A 715 -16.84 2.11 12.58
CA LYS A 715 -16.82 3.25 11.65
C LYS A 715 -17.59 4.46 12.21
N MET A 716 -18.82 4.26 12.69
CA MET A 716 -19.60 5.29 13.37
C MET A 716 -18.91 5.83 14.62
N GLN A 717 -18.27 4.97 15.42
CA GLN A 717 -17.48 5.40 16.60
C GLN A 717 -16.26 6.24 16.21
N LEU A 718 -15.55 5.90 15.13
CA LEU A 718 -14.42 6.69 14.64
C LEU A 718 -14.88 8.07 14.12
N PHE A 719 -15.94 8.12 13.31
CA PHE A 719 -16.52 9.38 12.83
C PHE A 719 -16.97 10.28 14.00
N SER A 720 -17.72 9.74 14.95
CA SER A 720 -18.25 10.52 16.09
C SER A 720 -17.17 10.99 17.09
N ASN A 721 -16.17 10.16 17.39
CA ASN A 721 -15.14 10.51 18.38
C ASN A 721 -13.92 11.26 17.81
N LEU A 722 -13.61 11.12 16.51
CA LEU A 722 -12.42 11.73 15.90
C LEU A 722 -12.75 12.88 14.95
N LEU A 723 -13.68 12.71 14.00
CA LEU A 723 -13.96 13.73 12.97
C LEU A 723 -15.00 14.76 13.43
N LEU A 724 -16.07 14.31 14.07
CA LEU A 724 -17.24 15.15 14.39
C LEU A 724 -17.14 15.90 15.74
N ASP A 725 -16.21 15.54 16.64
CA ASP A 725 -15.95 16.33 17.85
C ASP A 725 -15.09 17.57 17.53
N LEU A 726 -15.72 18.59 16.95
CA LEU A 726 -15.07 19.86 16.60
C LEU A 726 -14.39 20.57 17.79
N LYS A 727 -14.66 20.18 19.05
CA LYS A 727 -13.93 20.68 20.22
C LYS A 727 -12.44 20.33 20.16
N ILE A 728 -12.11 19.16 19.61
CA ILE A 728 -10.73 18.69 19.40
C ILE A 728 -10.05 19.58 18.37
N TRP A 729 -10.69 19.74 17.21
CA TRP A 729 -10.16 20.49 16.07
C TRP A 729 -10.12 22.01 16.29
N SER A 730 -11.01 22.55 17.12
CA SER A 730 -11.03 23.98 17.48
C SER A 730 -9.76 24.49 18.16
N LEU A 731 -8.89 23.58 18.61
CA LEU A 731 -7.56 23.88 19.14
C LEU A 731 -6.55 24.24 18.03
N CYS A 732 -6.79 23.83 16.78
CA CYS A 732 -5.84 23.93 15.67
C CYS A 732 -5.86 25.31 15.00
N SER A 733 -4.90 25.58 14.11
CA SER A 733 -4.96 26.77 13.24
C SER A 733 -6.16 26.76 12.28
N TYR A 734 -6.55 27.94 11.79
CA TYR A 734 -7.66 28.10 10.84
C TYR A 734 -7.53 27.20 9.60
N GLY A 735 -6.32 27.06 9.05
CA GLY A 735 -6.08 26.24 7.85
C GLY A 735 -6.41 24.76 8.05
N ILE A 736 -6.00 24.19 9.20
CA ILE A 736 -6.26 22.79 9.57
C ILE A 736 -7.78 22.55 9.74
N GLN A 737 -8.45 23.46 10.43
CA GLN A 737 -9.89 23.39 10.66
C GLN A 737 -10.68 23.49 9.34
N LYS A 738 -10.27 24.40 8.44
CA LYS A 738 -10.84 24.49 7.10
C LYS A 738 -10.61 23.21 6.30
N LYS A 739 -9.39 22.67 6.29
CA LYS A 739 -9.05 21.42 5.59
C LYS A 739 -9.92 20.25 6.05
N LEU A 740 -10.13 20.10 7.37
CA LEU A 740 -11.04 19.10 7.93
C LEU A 740 -12.48 19.28 7.41
N LEU A 741 -13.02 20.51 7.43
CA LEU A 741 -14.37 20.78 6.96
C LEU A 741 -14.53 20.50 5.46
N SER A 742 -13.53 20.84 4.64
CA SER A 742 -13.51 20.45 3.22
C SER A 742 -13.49 18.92 3.04
N CYS A 743 -12.64 18.19 3.78
CA CYS A 743 -12.65 16.74 3.74
C CYS A 743 -13.98 16.12 4.22
N LEU A 744 -14.64 16.74 5.19
CA LEU A 744 -15.99 16.34 5.63
C LEU A 744 -17.03 16.56 4.53
N ALA A 745 -16.95 17.65 3.76
CA ALA A 745 -17.83 17.92 2.63
C ALA A 745 -17.66 16.84 1.53
N ASP A 746 -16.42 16.53 1.16
CA ASP A 746 -16.12 15.48 0.17
C ASP A 746 -16.61 14.09 0.63
N MET A 747 -16.48 13.80 1.94
CA MET A 747 -16.98 12.54 2.52
C MET A 747 -18.49 12.39 2.47
N VAL A 748 -19.28 13.47 2.39
CA VAL A 748 -20.75 13.34 2.29
C VAL A 748 -21.15 12.51 1.06
N PHE A 749 -20.50 12.71 -0.08
CA PHE A 749 -20.81 12.00 -1.32
C PHE A 749 -20.52 10.49 -1.28
N THR A 750 -19.77 10.01 -0.29
CA THR A 750 -19.35 8.60 -0.17
C THR A 750 -19.82 7.92 1.11
N GLU A 751 -20.04 8.68 2.19
CA GLU A 751 -20.24 8.17 3.56
C GLU A 751 -21.45 8.80 4.28
N SER A 752 -22.38 9.47 3.56
CA SER A 752 -23.50 10.20 4.18
C SER A 752 -24.38 9.38 5.12
N SER A 753 -24.56 8.07 4.88
CA SER A 753 -25.28 7.16 5.79
C SER A 753 -24.58 7.08 7.15
N VAL A 754 -23.28 6.75 7.14
CA VAL A 754 -22.45 6.62 8.34
C VAL A 754 -22.38 7.93 9.12
N MET A 755 -22.30 9.07 8.43
CA MET A 755 -22.32 10.39 9.04
C MET A 755 -23.66 10.69 9.73
N ARG A 756 -24.80 10.33 9.12
CA ARG A 756 -26.12 10.50 9.76
C ARG A 756 -26.32 9.57 10.95
N ASP A 757 -25.90 8.31 10.87
CA ASP A 757 -25.98 7.38 11.99
C ASP A 757 -25.08 7.81 13.17
N ALA A 758 -23.93 8.42 12.88
CA ALA A 758 -23.07 9.12 13.84
C ALA A 758 -23.62 10.48 14.32
N LYS A 759 -24.84 10.87 13.92
CA LYS A 759 -25.53 12.13 14.27
C LYS A 759 -24.78 13.40 13.87
N ALA A 760 -24.11 13.38 12.71
CA ALA A 760 -23.26 14.48 12.23
C ALA A 760 -23.96 15.85 12.25
N ILE A 761 -25.21 15.97 11.80
CA ILE A 761 -25.90 17.28 11.75
C ILE A 761 -26.02 17.89 13.16
N GLN A 762 -26.44 17.12 14.17
CA GLN A 762 -26.49 17.60 15.55
C GLN A 762 -25.09 17.95 16.07
N ALA A 763 -24.09 17.09 15.83
CA ALA A 763 -22.72 17.30 16.29
C ALA A 763 -22.05 18.55 15.66
N LEU A 764 -22.28 18.79 14.37
CA LEU A 764 -21.78 19.95 13.63
C LEU A 764 -22.47 21.24 14.09
N LEU A 765 -23.78 21.23 14.35
CA LEU A 765 -24.51 22.38 14.90
C LEU A 765 -24.05 22.71 16.33
N ASP A 766 -23.92 21.70 17.20
CA ASP A 766 -23.34 21.85 18.54
C ASP A 766 -21.91 22.38 18.49
N GLY A 767 -21.09 21.85 17.58
CA GLY A 767 -19.72 22.28 17.35
C GLY A 767 -19.64 23.72 16.85
N CYS A 768 -20.48 24.11 15.88
CA CYS A 768 -20.58 25.47 15.36
C CYS A 768 -20.88 26.47 16.50
N ARG A 769 -21.91 26.20 17.31
CA ARG A 769 -22.29 27.04 18.45
C ARG A 769 -21.18 27.12 19.51
N ARG A 770 -20.61 25.99 19.92
CA ARG A 770 -19.67 25.93 21.06
C ARG A 770 -18.23 26.30 20.68
N CYS A 771 -17.82 26.09 19.43
CA CYS A 771 -16.44 26.27 18.97
C CYS A 771 -16.30 27.53 18.11
N TYR A 772 -17.25 27.87 17.24
CA TYR A 772 -17.18 28.99 16.28
C TYR A 772 -17.99 30.21 16.71
N TRP A 773 -18.02 30.46 18.02
CA TRP A 773 -18.87 31.50 18.59
C TRP A 773 -18.37 32.93 18.33
N THR A 774 -19.31 33.82 17.98
CA THR A 774 -19.13 35.28 18.02
C THR A 774 -19.60 35.87 19.35
N ILE A 775 -20.73 35.38 19.86
CA ILE A 775 -21.29 35.73 21.18
C ILE A 775 -20.97 34.59 22.15
N ARG A 776 -20.30 34.90 23.26
CA ARG A 776 -19.85 33.88 24.22
C ARG A 776 -21.00 33.38 25.09
N GLU A 777 -21.15 32.08 25.15
CA GLU A 777 -22.08 31.37 26.03
C GLU A 777 -21.33 30.66 27.18
N LYS A 778 -22.07 30.04 28.10
CA LYS A 778 -21.50 29.36 29.27
C LYS A 778 -20.60 28.16 28.88
N ASP A 779 -21.02 27.41 27.86
CA ASP A 779 -20.35 26.20 27.38
C ASP A 779 -19.47 26.45 26.14
N SER A 780 -19.20 27.72 25.82
CA SER A 780 -18.36 28.15 24.72
C SER A 780 -16.88 27.88 24.97
N MET A 781 -16.24 27.12 24.07
CA MET A 781 -14.82 26.80 24.09
C MET A 781 -13.99 28.02 23.72
N ASN A 782 -13.02 28.42 24.55
CA ASN A 782 -12.14 29.55 24.26
C ASN A 782 -10.74 29.08 23.84
N THR A 783 -10.56 28.81 22.54
CA THR A 783 -9.32 28.25 21.98
C THR A 783 -8.37 29.30 21.40
N PHE A 784 -8.89 30.44 20.95
CA PHE A 784 -8.10 31.54 20.35
C PHE A 784 -7.41 32.46 21.37
N SER A 785 -7.64 32.29 22.68
CA SER A 785 -7.15 33.20 23.73
C SER A 785 -6.00 32.63 24.57
N ILE A 786 -5.06 31.90 23.98
CA ILE A 786 -3.84 31.48 24.70
C ILE A 786 -3.02 32.71 25.11
N ASP A 787 -2.88 33.70 24.21
CA ASP A 787 -2.13 34.95 24.44
C ASP A 787 -3.00 36.21 24.61
N GLY A 788 -4.31 36.05 24.85
CA GLY A 788 -5.23 37.18 25.06
C GLY A 788 -5.54 38.03 23.82
N ALA A 789 -5.16 37.59 22.62
CA ALA A 789 -5.48 38.25 21.36
C ALA A 789 -6.99 38.34 21.09
N PRO A 790 -7.47 39.37 20.36
CA PRO A 790 -8.86 39.46 19.94
C PRO A 790 -9.19 38.33 18.95
N ARG A 791 -10.38 37.74 19.09
CA ARG A 791 -10.81 36.60 18.26
C ARG A 791 -10.89 36.98 16.77
N PRO A 792 -10.36 36.17 15.83
CA PRO A 792 -10.39 36.48 14.39
C PRO A 792 -11.78 36.21 13.80
N ILE A 793 -12.71 37.17 13.93
CA ILE A 793 -14.12 37.02 13.51
C ILE A 793 -14.25 36.65 12.02
N GLY A 794 -13.36 37.14 11.14
CA GLY A 794 -13.38 36.82 9.71
C GLY A 794 -13.12 35.33 9.43
N GLU A 795 -12.07 34.77 10.02
CA GLU A 795 -11.75 33.34 9.93
C GLU A 795 -12.84 32.46 10.55
N VAL A 796 -13.40 32.90 11.68
CA VAL A 796 -14.49 32.19 12.36
C VAL A 796 -15.75 32.14 11.47
N ASN A 797 -16.10 33.24 10.80
CA ASN A 797 -17.22 33.25 9.86
C ASN A 797 -16.94 32.34 8.66
N ALA A 798 -15.72 32.36 8.10
CA ALA A 798 -15.36 31.45 7.02
C ALA A 798 -15.45 29.96 7.43
N LEU A 799 -15.06 29.59 8.66
CA LEU A 799 -15.26 28.23 9.18
C LEU A 799 -16.74 27.89 9.39
N VAL A 800 -17.58 28.86 9.77
CA VAL A 800 -19.05 28.68 9.85
C VAL A 800 -19.62 28.42 8.45
N ASP A 801 -19.22 29.18 7.44
CA ASP A 801 -19.69 29.01 6.06
C ASP A 801 -19.32 27.62 5.50
N GLU A 802 -18.05 27.20 5.65
CA GLU A 802 -17.58 25.86 5.24
C GLU A 802 -18.32 24.74 6.00
N LEU A 803 -18.58 24.90 7.30
CA LEU A 803 -19.35 23.93 8.09
C LEU A 803 -20.81 23.84 7.65
N LEU A 804 -21.44 24.97 7.32
CA LEU A 804 -22.81 25.01 6.85
C LEU A 804 -22.94 24.36 5.45
N VAL A 805 -21.91 24.40 4.61
CA VAL A 805 -21.84 23.63 3.36
C VAL A 805 -21.84 22.12 3.63
N VAL A 806 -21.07 21.62 4.62
CA VAL A 806 -21.12 20.19 5.02
C VAL A 806 -22.54 19.79 5.43
N ILE A 807 -23.23 20.64 6.20
CA ILE A 807 -24.62 20.42 6.61
C ILE A 807 -25.55 20.44 5.39
N GLU A 808 -25.42 21.41 4.48
CA GLU A 808 -26.22 21.49 3.24
C GLU A 808 -26.14 20.19 2.43
N LEU A 809 -24.93 19.70 2.19
CA LEU A 809 -24.70 18.44 1.46
C LEU A 809 -25.35 17.25 2.18
N LEU A 810 -25.24 17.16 3.51
CA LEU A 810 -25.88 16.11 4.30
C LEU A 810 -27.42 16.16 4.22
N PHE A 811 -28.01 17.34 4.03
CA PHE A 811 -29.45 17.51 3.78
C PHE A 811 -29.87 17.13 2.35
N VAL A 812 -29.10 17.54 1.34
CA VAL A 812 -29.40 17.26 -0.08
C VAL A 812 -29.40 15.75 -0.36
N GLU A 813 -28.46 15.01 0.23
CA GLU A 813 -28.35 13.55 0.09
C GLU A 813 -29.33 12.77 1.00
N ALA A 814 -30.27 13.41 1.69
CA ALA A 814 -31.09 12.76 2.73
C ALA A 814 -32.34 12.06 2.15
N PRO A 815 -32.57 10.76 2.45
CA PRO A 815 -33.81 10.10 2.06
C PRO A 815 -35.01 10.64 2.87
N PRO A 816 -36.24 10.68 2.30
CA PRO A 816 -37.38 11.39 2.87
C PRO A 816 -37.71 11.16 4.36
N PRO A 817 -37.65 9.94 4.93
CA PRO A 817 -37.96 9.75 6.35
C PRO A 817 -36.87 10.28 7.30
N MET A 818 -35.60 10.34 6.87
CA MET A 818 -34.49 10.81 7.70
C MET A 818 -34.50 12.34 7.83
N ALA A 819 -34.85 13.03 6.74
CA ALA A 819 -34.95 14.48 6.68
C ALA A 819 -35.82 15.09 7.82
N VAL A 820 -36.83 14.37 8.33
CA VAL A 820 -37.68 14.87 9.44
C VAL A 820 -36.91 15.05 10.75
N ASN A 821 -35.96 14.15 11.07
CA ASN A 821 -35.14 14.29 12.28
C ASN A 821 -34.06 15.35 12.11
N ASP A 822 -33.47 15.41 10.92
CA ASP A 822 -32.45 16.40 10.58
C ASP A 822 -33.07 17.81 10.62
N ILE A 823 -34.26 17.99 10.03
CA ILE A 823 -35.07 19.21 10.12
C ILE A 823 -35.29 19.60 11.60
N ARG A 824 -35.70 18.67 12.47
CA ARG A 824 -35.86 18.98 13.91
C ARG A 824 -34.57 19.53 14.55
N CYS A 825 -33.40 19.02 14.18
CA CYS A 825 -32.11 19.50 14.69
C CYS A 825 -31.82 20.95 14.24
N LEU A 826 -32.02 21.28 12.95
CA LEU A 826 -31.88 22.66 12.45
C LEU A 826 -32.81 23.64 13.16
N LEU A 827 -34.02 23.19 13.53
CA LEU A 827 -35.03 24.05 14.11
C LEU A 827 -34.82 24.30 15.60
N GLY A 828 -34.36 23.28 16.34
CA GLY A 828 -33.80 23.48 17.68
C GLY A 828 -32.65 24.49 17.62
N PHE A 829 -31.74 24.35 16.65
CA PHE A 829 -30.65 25.32 16.47
C PHE A 829 -31.13 26.74 16.15
N LEU A 830 -32.13 26.93 15.27
CA LEU A 830 -32.70 28.26 14.95
C LEU A 830 -33.38 28.93 16.16
N VAL A 831 -33.95 28.15 17.08
CA VAL A 831 -34.59 28.66 18.30
C VAL A 831 -33.55 28.95 19.38
N ASP A 832 -32.61 28.03 19.59
CA ASP A 832 -31.73 28.04 20.75
C ASP A 832 -30.43 28.81 20.53
N CYS A 833 -29.97 29.00 19.27
CA CYS A 833 -28.68 29.63 18.98
C CYS A 833 -28.77 31.17 19.03
N PRO A 834 -28.00 31.85 19.89
CA PRO A 834 -28.05 33.31 20.02
C PRO A 834 -27.25 34.05 18.92
N GLN A 835 -26.67 33.34 17.95
CA GLN A 835 -25.61 33.89 17.09
C GLN A 835 -26.14 34.26 15.68
N PRO A 836 -26.26 35.56 15.36
CA PRO A 836 -26.91 35.99 14.12
C PRO A 836 -26.15 35.57 12.85
N ASN A 837 -24.82 35.49 12.90
CA ASN A 837 -23.99 35.01 11.78
C ASN A 837 -24.20 33.52 11.49
N GLN A 838 -24.52 32.71 12.50
CA GLN A 838 -24.78 31.27 12.33
C GLN A 838 -26.26 30.98 12.00
N VAL A 839 -27.19 31.78 12.52
CA VAL A 839 -28.64 31.61 12.32
C VAL A 839 -29.12 32.16 10.97
N MET A 840 -28.52 33.22 10.44
CA MET A 840 -28.98 33.87 9.22
C MET A 840 -28.93 33.00 7.93
N PRO A 841 -27.93 32.13 7.70
CA PRO A 841 -27.90 31.31 6.49
C PRO A 841 -28.80 30.06 6.56
N VAL A 842 -29.04 29.53 7.76
CA VAL A 842 -29.76 28.25 7.99
C VAL A 842 -31.15 28.16 7.35
N PRO A 843 -31.99 29.21 7.29
CA PRO A 843 -33.27 29.16 6.58
C PRO A 843 -33.17 28.82 5.10
N ASN A 844 -32.04 29.13 4.44
CA ASN A 844 -31.83 28.76 3.03
C ASN A 844 -31.62 27.25 2.88
N LEU A 845 -31.03 26.57 3.88
CA LEU A 845 -30.84 25.11 3.90
C LEU A 845 -32.18 24.34 3.95
N LEU A 846 -33.24 24.97 4.47
CA LEU A 846 -34.58 24.38 4.55
C LEU A 846 -35.38 24.53 3.24
N LEU A 847 -34.96 25.42 2.32
CA LEU A 847 -35.69 25.72 1.10
C LEU A 847 -35.83 24.51 0.13
N PRO A 848 -34.79 23.67 -0.09
CA PRO A 848 -34.91 22.47 -0.94
C PRO A 848 -35.84 21.39 -0.38
N CYS A 849 -36.05 21.35 0.95
CA CYS A 849 -36.96 20.40 1.58
C CYS A 849 -38.44 20.75 1.31
N ALA A 850 -38.77 22.04 1.22
CA ALA A 850 -40.13 22.51 0.99
C ALA A 850 -40.68 22.08 -0.39
N THR A 851 -39.82 21.92 -1.39
CA THR A 851 -40.20 21.52 -2.76
C THR A 851 -40.34 20.01 -2.96
N ASN A 852 -39.69 19.19 -2.12
CA ASN A 852 -39.51 17.74 -2.39
C ASN A 852 -40.35 16.80 -1.51
N LEU A 853 -40.91 17.24 -0.37
CA LEU A 853 -41.68 16.37 0.53
C LEU A 853 -43.14 16.84 0.71
N THR A 854 -44.07 16.17 0.02
CA THR A 854 -45.52 16.36 0.21
C THR A 854 -45.99 16.04 1.63
N SER A 855 -45.31 15.12 2.34
CA SER A 855 -45.58 14.78 3.75
C SER A 855 -45.01 15.77 4.76
N ALA A 856 -44.01 16.57 4.39
CA ALA A 856 -43.42 17.57 5.28
C ALA A 856 -44.35 18.76 5.52
N ASN A 857 -45.33 19.01 4.64
CA ASN A 857 -46.26 20.15 4.72
C ASN A 857 -46.94 20.33 6.09
N HIS A 858 -47.29 19.25 6.80
CA HIS A 858 -47.92 19.39 8.12
C HIS A 858 -46.91 19.80 9.20
N VAL A 859 -45.67 19.31 9.13
CA VAL A 859 -44.59 19.71 10.04
C VAL A 859 -44.19 21.15 9.73
N PHE A 860 -44.00 21.49 8.45
CA PHE A 860 -43.64 22.83 7.94
C PHE A 860 -44.71 23.90 8.24
N ARG A 861 -46.01 23.54 8.21
CA ARG A 861 -47.10 24.43 8.67
C ARG A 861 -47.06 24.69 10.18
N GLN A 862 -46.85 23.65 11.01
CA GLN A 862 -46.71 23.81 12.47
C GLN A 862 -45.49 24.69 12.83
N LEU A 863 -44.44 24.56 12.03
CA LEU A 863 -43.19 25.31 12.03
C LEU A 863 -43.39 26.82 11.84
N CYS A 864 -44.04 27.23 10.75
CA CYS A 864 -44.33 28.64 10.50
C CYS A 864 -45.21 29.26 11.59
N TYR A 865 -46.10 28.48 12.22
CA TYR A 865 -46.94 28.94 13.32
C TYR A 865 -46.14 29.15 14.63
N ASN A 866 -45.27 28.21 15.01
CA ASN A 866 -44.57 28.25 16.30
C ASN A 866 -43.32 29.16 16.32
N LEU A 867 -42.65 29.36 15.18
CA LEU A 867 -41.44 30.19 15.09
C LEU A 867 -41.70 31.68 14.83
N CYS A 868 -42.97 32.07 14.66
CA CYS A 868 -43.33 33.40 14.18
C CYS A 868 -42.87 34.55 15.11
N PRO A 869 -42.92 34.46 16.45
CA PRO A 869 -42.52 35.57 17.32
C PRO A 869 -40.99 35.85 17.40
N PRO A 870 -40.10 34.87 17.69
CA PRO A 870 -38.69 35.18 17.96
C PRO A 870 -37.84 35.44 16.71
N ILE A 871 -38.13 34.79 15.56
CA ILE A 871 -37.31 34.92 14.34
C ILE A 871 -37.61 36.21 13.56
N TRP A 872 -38.80 36.79 13.75
CA TRP A 872 -39.26 38.00 13.04
C TRP A 872 -38.38 39.24 13.23
N HIS A 873 -37.70 39.35 14.37
CA HIS A 873 -36.83 40.50 14.67
C HIS A 873 -35.44 40.42 14.03
N THR A 874 -34.93 39.23 13.68
CA THR A 874 -33.55 39.03 13.21
C THR A 874 -33.41 38.73 11.73
N THR A 875 -34.38 38.11 11.06
CA THR A 875 -34.24 37.67 9.65
C THR A 875 -35.45 37.97 8.75
N ARG A 876 -35.87 39.25 8.70
CA ARG A 876 -37.00 39.73 7.89
C ARG A 876 -37.05 39.22 6.44
N LEU A 877 -35.92 39.15 5.74
CA LEU A 877 -35.90 38.74 4.32
C LEU A 877 -36.08 37.23 4.09
N ALA A 878 -35.49 36.41 4.95
CA ALA A 878 -35.54 34.95 4.83
C ALA A 878 -36.93 34.40 5.21
N GLY A 879 -37.52 34.93 6.28
CA GLY A 879 -38.90 34.60 6.68
C GLY A 879 -39.93 34.92 5.59
N PHE A 880 -39.76 36.04 4.87
CA PHE A 880 -40.61 36.40 3.73
C PHE A 880 -40.49 35.43 2.56
N LYS A 881 -39.26 34.98 2.21
CA LYS A 881 -39.07 33.95 1.18
C LYS A 881 -39.69 32.61 1.59
N LEU A 882 -39.45 32.16 2.81
CA LEU A 882 -40.02 30.90 3.32
C LEU A 882 -41.57 30.94 3.30
N MET A 883 -42.17 32.06 3.73
CA MET A 883 -43.61 32.27 3.63
C MET A 883 -44.09 32.29 2.18
N ALA A 884 -43.42 33.00 1.28
CA ALA A 884 -43.82 33.07 -0.13
C ALA A 884 -43.85 31.68 -0.79
N THR A 885 -42.80 30.87 -0.61
CA THR A 885 -42.77 29.49 -1.12
C THR A 885 -43.83 28.61 -0.46
N CYS A 886 -44.10 28.78 0.84
CA CYS A 886 -45.24 28.12 1.49
C CYS A 886 -46.60 28.58 0.93
N HIS A 887 -46.71 29.84 0.52
CA HIS A 887 -47.96 30.41 0.01
C HIS A 887 -48.25 29.99 -1.43
N GLU A 888 -47.20 29.82 -2.25
CA GLU A 888 -47.28 29.21 -3.59
C GLU A 888 -47.62 27.71 -3.51
N LEU A 889 -47.05 26.97 -2.55
CA LEU A 889 -47.31 25.54 -2.37
C LEU A 889 -48.72 25.20 -1.80
N ASN A 890 -49.37 26.13 -1.09
CA ASN A 890 -50.59 25.82 -0.33
C ASN A 890 -51.93 26.15 -1.01
N GLY A 891 -51.97 27.00 -2.04
CA GLY A 891 -53.18 27.21 -2.87
C GLY A 891 -54.46 27.71 -2.17
N THR A 892 -54.43 28.02 -0.87
CA THR A 892 -55.61 28.45 -0.08
C THR A 892 -55.29 29.70 0.70
N SER A 893 -56.05 30.78 0.45
CA SER A 893 -55.94 32.03 1.20
C SER A 893 -56.51 31.90 2.61
N MET A 894 -55.78 32.42 3.61
CA MET A 894 -56.38 32.86 4.87
C MET A 894 -56.34 34.38 4.95
N THR A 895 -57.51 35.00 4.84
CA THR A 895 -57.70 36.43 4.99
C THR A 895 -57.65 36.84 6.45
N SER A 896 -56.69 37.73 6.78
CA SER A 896 -56.87 38.88 7.67
C SER A 896 -57.70 38.68 8.96
N THR A 897 -57.04 38.66 10.13
CA THR A 897 -57.59 39.28 11.34
C THR A 897 -56.51 39.67 12.35
N TYR A 898 -56.62 40.89 12.91
CA TYR A 898 -55.75 41.54 13.91
C TYR A 898 -54.30 41.88 13.47
N GLY A 899 -53.75 43.08 13.71
CA GLY A 899 -54.32 44.33 14.25
C GLY A 899 -53.64 44.80 15.54
N HIS A 900 -52.75 45.80 15.42
CA HIS A 900 -52.10 46.59 16.49
C HIS A 900 -51.36 45.86 17.63
N ALA A 901 -50.03 45.80 17.51
CA ALA A 901 -49.07 46.38 18.47
C ALA A 901 -47.65 46.35 17.87
#